data_AF-A0A7Y9W8K1-F1
#
_entry.id   AF-A0A7Y9W8K1-F1
#
_cell.length_a   1.000
_cell.length_b   1.000
_cell.length_c   1.000
_cell.angle_alpha   90.00
_cell.angle_beta   90.00
_cell.angle_gamma   90.00
#
_symmetry.space_group_name_H-M   'P 1'
#
loop_
_entity.id
_entity.type
_entity.pdbx_description
1 polymer ?
#
loop_
_entity_poly.entity_id
_entity_poly.type
_entity_poly.pdbx_seq_one_letter_code
_entity_poly.pdbx_strand_id
1 'polypeptide(L)'
;MRAISGGIRYLNRLVTDSARVSDYSVLAVGVIGTIGHPVYWLWWTFVDPQPNESLLMRAFGTVSCALLLLRRFWPASVVRFLPWYYFVTVAYSLPFFFTYYLLTSHYSMVWSMAELGMMFFLIAIFPSFAALAINLIAGVGLAVLCARIFVPQDVYVDAHLFIYTYLPVYIFGIFAGITFSYSNVKGAVAQARQGARRALAGSIAHEMRNPLSQLRHVLDRVEETLPAATEANPAPALSPDKAAVLYRHLAHGQSSVDRGLRIIDTTLDDVSAWPISPDQFTYVSAAAATRKALDEYGFADQKERTKVRLVVLDDFTVKVDETVYLFTLFNLIKNALHHMGADPVATLTLTVDRQTVMVHDTGSGIASELLPHLFDALPATGDPVGAGLGLAYCQRAMRAFGGTIGCRSEVGKFTQFTLQFPLVSERELADHERRIFERATPFFNGKRVLIVDDDATQRDRVRRALLRVGADVSEAADGATALTRLAQSTPFDLVLMDINMPVLDGYTTTEKIRAEQESPNANVLIAAYTVEPGNLARVLARRAGMDELVNKASSMVELIGVLQKLFESGSRHHPSQSFDGFVGKTILVADDDVYSRSLVKGYLKRCGASVVEADHGRAVLARLHEGVAVDAIVMDMNMPGMGGVETTALIRVRTDPYARVPIVALTSQSDMEAVQRCLAAGMNEVMIKPVQIGSLYASLSRQFAQYRVANAPGRVEPAPLPEASAARPVPLKEGPLLDEKHLQELVALDLLDQTFLNGIDQISLTVARLAVSVAARDLASTHGALHILLGVSGNIGAKALHQFVRQIYPRVVEGEWPVEADWLARIGSLSNRSAPALQAYFASVKAPRDHRDAIND
;
A
#
# COMPACT_ATOMS: atom_id res chain seq x y z
N MET A 1 -4.48 15.70 43.08
CA MET A 1 -5.51 16.32 42.21
C MET A 1 -5.47 15.85 40.75
N ARG A 2 -4.31 15.82 40.06
CA ARG A 2 -4.25 15.38 38.63
C ARG A 2 -4.70 13.93 38.39
N ALA A 3 -4.34 12.97 39.25
CA ALA A 3 -4.81 11.58 39.15
C ALA A 3 -6.34 11.45 39.31
N ILE A 4 -6.92 12.19 40.26
CA ILE A 4 -8.38 12.22 40.50
C ILE A 4 -9.12 12.85 39.30
N SER A 5 -8.57 13.93 38.72
CA SER A 5 -9.12 14.55 37.50
C SER A 5 -9.02 13.66 36.26
N GLY A 6 -8.04 12.75 36.22
CA GLY A 6 -7.89 11.74 35.17
C GLY A 6 -8.93 10.63 35.30
N GLY A 7 -9.13 10.13 36.53
CA GLY A 7 -10.14 9.12 36.84
C GLY A 7 -11.57 9.58 36.56
N ILE A 8 -11.92 10.82 36.92
CA ILE A 8 -13.26 11.39 36.66
C ILE A 8 -13.50 11.53 35.15
N ARG A 9 -12.50 11.97 34.38
CA ARG A 9 -12.61 12.05 32.91
C ARG A 9 -12.76 10.67 32.26
N TYR A 10 -12.04 9.67 32.76
CA TYR A 10 -12.15 8.29 32.30
C TYR A 10 -13.53 7.69 32.60
N LEU A 11 -14.06 7.92 33.81
CA LEU A 11 -15.40 7.48 34.20
C LEU A 11 -16.50 8.15 33.36
N ASN A 12 -16.39 9.47 33.15
CA ASN A 12 -17.33 10.20 32.32
C ASN A 12 -17.35 9.68 30.88
N ARG A 13 -16.17 9.34 30.34
CA ARG A 13 -16.06 8.72 29.02
C ARG A 13 -16.73 7.34 28.97
N LEU A 14 -16.48 6.48 29.96
CA LEU A 14 -17.10 5.16 30.08
C LEU A 14 -18.64 5.21 30.14
N VAL A 15 -19.18 6.12 30.94
CA VAL A 15 -20.64 6.31 31.06
C VAL A 15 -21.23 6.87 29.77
N THR A 16 -20.55 7.83 29.14
CA THR A 16 -21.01 8.41 27.88
C THR A 16 -20.97 7.39 26.74
N ASP A 17 -19.91 6.60 26.64
CA ASP A 17 -19.76 5.57 25.61
C ASP A 17 -20.80 4.47 25.83
N SER A 18 -21.08 4.05 27.07
CA SER A 18 -22.09 3.02 27.33
C SER A 18 -23.52 3.43 26.97
N ALA A 19 -23.87 4.71 27.11
CA ALA A 19 -25.16 5.23 26.66
C ALA A 19 -25.26 5.41 25.14
N ARG A 20 -24.11 5.59 24.46
CA ARG A 20 -24.04 5.81 23.00
C ARG A 20 -24.11 4.53 22.17
N VAL A 21 -23.79 3.35 22.72
CA VAL A 21 -23.72 2.12 21.91
C VAL A 21 -25.09 1.65 21.41
N SER A 22 -26.21 2.09 21.97
CA SER A 22 -27.50 1.87 21.31
C SER A 22 -28.64 2.71 21.91
N ASP A 23 -29.20 3.63 21.13
CA ASP A 23 -30.52 4.22 21.41
C ASP A 23 -31.59 3.14 21.64
N TYR A 24 -31.39 1.93 21.09
CA TYR A 24 -32.26 0.78 21.33
C TYR A 24 -32.07 0.17 22.72
N SER A 25 -30.88 0.21 23.32
CA SER A 25 -30.69 -0.27 24.70
C SER A 25 -31.40 0.64 25.71
N VAL A 26 -31.31 1.96 25.51
CA VAL A 26 -32.04 2.95 26.32
C VAL A 26 -33.56 2.75 26.18
N LEU A 27 -34.03 2.49 24.96
CA LEU A 27 -35.43 2.15 24.69
C LEU A 27 -35.84 0.84 25.38
N ALA A 28 -35.05 -0.22 25.24
CA ALA A 28 -35.35 -1.54 25.80
C ALA A 28 -35.46 -1.50 27.32
N VAL A 29 -34.49 -0.88 28.00
CA VAL A 29 -34.53 -0.67 29.46
C VAL A 29 -35.76 0.15 29.85
N GLY A 30 -36.05 1.22 29.11
CA GLY A 30 -37.23 2.05 29.35
C GLY A 30 -38.54 1.25 29.26
N VAL A 31 -38.72 0.45 28.20
CA VAL A 31 -39.95 -0.34 27.98
C VAL A 31 -40.07 -1.45 29.02
N ILE A 32 -39.02 -2.27 29.18
CA ILE A 32 -39.04 -3.42 30.09
C ILE A 32 -39.25 -2.97 31.53
N GLY A 33 -38.57 -1.92 31.99
CA GLY A 33 -38.72 -1.43 33.36
C GLY A 33 -40.08 -0.78 33.63
N THR A 34 -40.60 0.01 32.68
CA THR A 34 -41.90 0.71 32.84
C THR A 34 -43.06 -0.28 32.92
N ILE A 35 -43.01 -1.38 32.18
CA ILE A 35 -44.06 -2.42 32.20
C ILE A 35 -43.79 -3.46 33.29
N GLY A 36 -42.53 -3.85 33.48
CA GLY A 36 -42.14 -4.92 34.38
C GLY A 36 -42.41 -4.60 35.84
N HIS A 37 -42.03 -3.42 36.32
CA HIS A 37 -42.23 -3.08 37.74
C HIS A 37 -43.70 -3.15 38.19
N PRO A 38 -44.68 -2.54 37.47
CA PRO A 38 -46.10 -2.64 37.86
C PRO A 38 -46.67 -4.05 37.73
N VAL A 39 -46.34 -4.79 36.66
CA VAL A 39 -46.86 -6.15 36.43
C VAL A 39 -46.39 -7.10 37.53
N TYR A 40 -45.10 -7.09 37.85
CA TYR A 40 -44.57 -7.94 38.92
C TYR A 40 -45.02 -7.49 40.31
N TRP A 41 -45.28 -6.20 40.52
CA TRP A 41 -45.90 -5.76 41.77
C TRP A 41 -47.30 -6.35 41.94
N LEU A 42 -48.14 -6.32 40.91
CA LEU A 42 -49.47 -6.95 40.95
C LEU A 42 -49.36 -8.46 41.22
N TRP A 43 -48.44 -9.14 40.53
CA TRP A 43 -48.24 -10.57 40.67
C TRP A 43 -47.78 -10.95 42.09
N TRP A 44 -46.72 -10.33 42.59
CA TRP A 44 -46.14 -10.65 43.89
C TRP A 44 -46.84 -9.98 45.08
N THR A 45 -47.89 -9.19 44.84
CA THR A 45 -48.78 -8.70 45.90
C THR A 45 -50.05 -9.56 46.00
N PHE A 46 -50.63 -9.97 44.87
CA PHE A 46 -51.96 -10.58 44.84
C PHE A 46 -52.01 -12.05 44.41
N VAL A 47 -51.03 -12.53 43.65
CA VAL A 47 -51.04 -13.91 43.09
C VAL A 47 -50.10 -14.83 43.86
N ASP A 48 -48.84 -14.41 44.04
CA ASP A 48 -47.82 -15.18 44.76
C ASP A 48 -47.05 -14.26 45.73
N PRO A 49 -47.63 -13.98 46.92
CA PRO A 49 -47.12 -12.96 47.84
C PRO A 49 -45.65 -13.15 48.23
N GLN A 50 -44.80 -12.17 47.89
CA GLN A 50 -43.39 -12.16 48.30
C GLN A 50 -43.17 -11.25 49.52
N PRO A 51 -42.23 -11.60 50.43
CA PRO A 51 -41.95 -10.78 51.61
C PRO A 51 -41.36 -9.42 51.22
N ASN A 52 -41.69 -8.39 52.00
CA ASN A 52 -41.11 -7.05 51.90
C ASN A 52 -41.36 -6.30 50.56
N GLU A 53 -42.39 -6.69 49.79
CA GLU A 53 -42.78 -5.97 48.57
C GLU A 53 -43.22 -4.53 48.85
N SER A 54 -42.67 -3.59 48.08
CA SER A 54 -42.82 -2.15 48.30
C SER A 54 -43.32 -1.46 47.04
N LEU A 55 -44.56 -0.95 47.10
CA LEU A 55 -45.14 -0.15 46.01
C LEU A 55 -44.29 1.08 45.71
N LEU A 56 -43.70 1.72 46.73
CA LEU A 56 -42.87 2.92 46.56
C LEU A 56 -41.61 2.64 45.73
N MET A 57 -40.91 1.53 46.00
CA MET A 57 -39.70 1.16 45.24
C MET A 57 -40.05 0.78 43.79
N ARG A 58 -41.17 0.08 43.58
CA ARG A 58 -41.67 -0.28 42.24
C ARG A 58 -42.10 0.96 41.45
N ALA A 59 -42.80 1.89 42.09
CA ALA A 59 -43.24 3.15 41.47
C ALA A 59 -42.03 4.01 41.08
N PHE A 60 -41.01 4.09 41.93
CA PHE A 60 -39.78 4.81 41.62
C PHE A 60 -39.04 4.21 40.41
N GLY A 61 -38.93 2.87 40.34
CA GLY A 61 -38.34 2.19 39.19
C GLY A 61 -39.14 2.40 37.89
N THR A 62 -40.47 2.35 37.99
CA THR A 62 -41.38 2.60 36.86
C THR A 62 -41.21 4.01 36.31
N VAL A 63 -41.23 5.03 37.18
CA VAL A 63 -41.06 6.43 36.79
C VAL A 63 -39.68 6.67 36.19
N SER A 64 -38.63 6.10 36.80
CA SER A 64 -37.25 6.25 36.31
C SER A 64 -37.07 5.66 34.91
N CYS A 65 -37.69 4.50 34.64
CA CYS A 65 -37.67 3.90 33.30
C CYS A 65 -38.57 4.64 32.30
N ALA A 66 -39.74 5.13 32.72
CA ALA A 66 -40.65 5.88 31.85
C ALA A 66 -40.03 7.20 31.36
N LEU A 67 -39.25 7.87 32.22
CA LEU A 67 -38.53 9.08 31.86
C LEU A 67 -37.47 8.84 30.76
N LEU A 68 -36.89 7.64 30.65
CA LEU A 68 -36.02 7.25 29.53
C LEU A 68 -36.76 7.14 28.19
N LEU A 69 -38.04 6.75 28.22
CA LEU A 69 -38.90 6.71 27.03
C LEU A 69 -39.28 8.11 26.55
N LEU A 70 -39.43 9.05 27.48
CA LEU A 70 -39.74 10.44 27.20
C LEU A 70 -38.52 11.29 26.81
N ARG A 71 -37.34 10.68 26.62
CA ARG A 71 -36.08 11.38 26.29
C ARG A 71 -36.17 12.30 25.07
N ARG A 72 -37.04 11.98 24.09
CA ARG A 72 -37.27 12.82 22.90
C ARG A 72 -37.84 14.20 23.25
N PHE A 73 -38.50 14.32 24.39
CA PHE A 73 -39.10 15.56 24.89
C PHE A 73 -38.21 16.31 25.90
N TRP A 74 -36.99 15.82 26.17
CA TRP A 74 -36.11 16.46 27.13
C TRP A 74 -35.52 17.77 26.57
N PRO A 75 -35.40 18.83 27.40
CA PRO A 75 -34.72 20.06 26.98
C PRO A 75 -33.26 19.80 26.60
N ALA A 76 -32.73 20.52 25.61
CA ALA A 76 -31.35 20.37 25.15
C ALA A 76 -30.30 20.52 26.28
N SER A 77 -30.60 21.32 27.30
CA SER A 77 -29.74 21.49 28.48
C SER A 77 -29.66 20.25 29.35
N VAL A 78 -30.70 19.40 29.36
CA VAL A 78 -30.83 18.20 30.22
C VAL A 78 -30.36 16.94 29.48
N VAL A 79 -30.51 16.90 28.15
CA VAL A 79 -30.07 15.78 27.31
C VAL A 79 -28.58 15.46 27.50
N ARG A 80 -27.74 16.44 27.83
CA ARG A 80 -26.31 16.21 28.15
C ARG A 80 -26.08 15.23 29.32
N PHE A 81 -27.05 15.12 30.23
CA PHE A 81 -26.99 14.26 31.42
C PHE A 81 -27.63 12.89 31.20
N LEU A 82 -28.26 12.66 30.03
CA LEU A 82 -28.91 11.40 29.69
C LEU A 82 -28.02 10.17 29.91
N PRO A 83 -26.70 10.18 29.57
CA PRO A 83 -25.85 9.01 29.84
C PRO A 83 -25.73 8.64 31.31
N TRP A 84 -25.59 9.64 32.17
CA TRP A 84 -25.53 9.45 33.62
C TRP A 84 -26.87 9.02 34.19
N TYR A 85 -27.96 9.64 33.73
CA TYR A 85 -29.30 9.25 34.14
C TYR A 85 -29.59 7.79 33.77
N TYR A 86 -29.29 7.38 32.53
CA TYR A 86 -29.39 6.00 32.09
C TYR A 86 -28.58 5.04 32.97
N PHE A 87 -27.31 5.37 33.22
CA PHE A 87 -26.42 4.55 34.05
C PHE A 87 -26.96 4.35 35.46
N VAL A 88 -27.49 5.41 36.09
CA VAL A 88 -28.10 5.36 37.42
C VAL A 88 -29.42 4.57 37.41
N THR A 89 -30.28 4.80 36.42
CA THR A 89 -31.55 4.08 36.28
C THR A 89 -31.33 2.58 36.12
N VAL A 90 -30.32 2.17 35.34
CA VAL A 90 -29.93 0.76 35.21
C VAL A 90 -29.38 0.23 36.54
N ALA A 91 -28.50 0.97 37.21
CA ALA A 91 -27.95 0.56 38.51
C ALA A 91 -29.04 0.35 39.57
N TYR A 92 -30.05 1.22 39.59
CA TYR A 92 -31.20 1.11 40.48
C TYR A 92 -32.06 -0.11 40.12
N SER A 93 -32.52 -0.19 38.87
CA SER A 93 -33.56 -1.12 38.45
C SER A 93 -33.07 -2.57 38.34
N LEU A 94 -31.76 -2.77 38.21
CA LEU A 94 -31.12 -4.08 38.11
C LEU A 94 -30.30 -4.40 39.38
N PRO A 95 -29.00 -4.07 39.51
CA PRO A 95 -28.20 -4.59 40.61
C PRO A 95 -28.67 -4.12 41.98
N PHE A 96 -29.18 -2.90 42.14
CA PHE A 96 -29.70 -2.47 43.45
C PHE A 96 -31.00 -3.21 43.81
N PHE A 97 -31.99 -3.18 42.92
CA PHE A 97 -33.32 -3.71 43.20
C PHE A 97 -33.29 -5.22 43.50
N PHE A 98 -32.64 -6.00 42.64
CA PHE A 98 -32.61 -7.46 42.76
C PHE A 98 -31.79 -7.91 43.98
N THR A 99 -30.62 -7.30 44.23
CA THR A 99 -29.80 -7.61 45.40
C THR A 99 -30.51 -7.20 46.71
N TYR A 100 -31.20 -6.06 46.75
CA TYR A 100 -31.93 -5.64 47.95
C TYR A 100 -32.99 -6.68 48.34
N TYR A 101 -33.81 -7.09 47.37
CA TYR A 101 -34.86 -8.10 47.61
C TYR A 101 -34.30 -9.50 47.88
N LEU A 102 -33.16 -9.87 47.30
CA LEU A 102 -32.45 -11.10 47.65
C LEU A 102 -32.07 -11.11 49.14
N LEU A 103 -31.53 -10.00 49.65
CA LEU A 103 -31.10 -9.87 51.04
C LEU A 103 -32.27 -9.84 52.01
N THR A 104 -33.31 -9.05 51.74
CA THR A 104 -34.49 -8.93 52.61
C THR A 104 -35.43 -10.12 52.54
N SER A 105 -35.24 -11.04 51.58
CA SER A 105 -36.01 -12.28 51.44
C SER A 105 -35.21 -13.51 51.86
N HIS A 106 -34.13 -13.33 52.63
CA HIS A 106 -33.28 -14.40 53.14
C HIS A 106 -32.78 -15.38 52.06
N TYR A 107 -32.32 -14.85 50.93
CA TYR A 107 -31.81 -15.66 49.81
C TYR A 107 -32.84 -16.64 49.23
N SER A 108 -34.10 -16.22 49.10
CA SER A 108 -35.13 -17.05 48.49
C SER A 108 -34.71 -17.57 47.10
N MET A 109 -35.20 -18.76 46.74
CA MET A 109 -34.86 -19.40 45.47
C MET A 109 -35.23 -18.50 44.27
N VAL A 110 -36.40 -17.85 44.32
CA VAL A 110 -36.90 -16.95 43.27
C VAL A 110 -35.96 -15.76 43.08
N TRP A 111 -35.58 -15.08 44.17
CA TRP A 111 -34.69 -13.92 44.09
C TRP A 111 -33.25 -14.30 43.72
N SER A 112 -32.80 -15.51 44.08
CA SER A 112 -31.49 -16.02 43.67
C SER A 112 -31.43 -16.30 42.15
N MET A 113 -32.51 -16.84 41.58
CA MET A 113 -32.62 -17.01 40.11
C MET A 113 -32.72 -15.65 39.41
N ALA A 114 -33.46 -14.71 40.00
CA ALA A 114 -33.62 -13.36 39.47
C ALA A 114 -32.29 -12.58 39.47
N GLU A 115 -31.46 -12.74 40.50
CA GLU A 115 -30.11 -12.15 40.60
C GLU A 115 -29.19 -12.66 39.48
N LEU A 116 -29.23 -13.97 39.19
CA LEU A 116 -28.47 -14.56 38.09
C LEU A 116 -28.96 -14.07 36.72
N GLY A 117 -30.28 -13.95 36.54
CA GLY A 117 -30.89 -13.36 35.34
C GLY A 117 -30.47 -11.90 35.14
N MET A 118 -30.44 -11.11 36.22
CA MET A 118 -30.00 -9.71 36.22
C MET A 118 -28.58 -9.56 35.69
N MET A 119 -27.66 -10.47 36.04
CA MET A 119 -26.30 -10.46 35.48
C MET A 119 -26.30 -10.56 33.95
N PHE A 120 -27.07 -11.50 33.37
CA PHE A 120 -27.20 -11.65 31.91
C PHE A 120 -27.77 -10.41 31.23
N PHE A 121 -28.73 -9.74 31.85
CA PHE A 121 -29.25 -8.46 31.35
C PHE A 121 -28.19 -7.36 31.37
N LEU A 122 -27.40 -7.24 32.44
CA LEU A 122 -26.31 -6.27 32.50
C LEU A 122 -25.24 -6.51 31.43
N ILE A 123 -24.93 -7.78 31.12
CA ILE A 123 -23.99 -8.16 30.06
C ILE A 123 -24.52 -7.75 28.68
N ALA A 124 -25.82 -7.89 28.44
CA ALA A 124 -26.45 -7.45 27.19
C ALA A 124 -26.51 -5.92 27.07
N ILE A 125 -26.71 -5.23 28.19
CA ILE A 125 -26.83 -3.76 28.24
C ILE A 125 -25.47 -3.06 28.13
N PHE A 126 -24.46 -3.56 28.85
CA PHE A 126 -23.14 -2.94 28.95
C PHE A 126 -22.08 -3.73 28.19
N PRO A 127 -21.74 -3.31 26.95
CA PRO A 127 -20.65 -3.93 26.20
C PRO A 127 -19.28 -3.61 26.79
N SER A 128 -19.15 -2.54 27.59
CA SER A 128 -17.90 -2.23 28.29
C SER A 128 -17.84 -2.97 29.63
N PHE A 129 -16.83 -3.83 29.79
CA PHE A 129 -16.54 -4.52 31.05
C PHE A 129 -16.40 -3.55 32.23
N ALA A 130 -15.67 -2.44 32.04
CA ALA A 130 -15.45 -1.47 33.10
C ALA A 130 -16.76 -0.77 33.49
N ALA A 131 -17.61 -0.43 32.54
CA ALA A 131 -18.92 0.17 32.82
C ALA A 131 -19.85 -0.83 33.56
N LEU A 132 -19.88 -2.09 33.11
CA LEU A 132 -20.63 -3.17 33.74
C LEU A 132 -20.19 -3.38 35.20
N ALA A 133 -18.89 -3.53 35.43
CA ALA A 133 -18.35 -3.79 36.77
C ALA A 133 -18.63 -2.62 37.73
N ILE A 134 -18.46 -1.38 37.28
CA ILE A 134 -18.76 -0.19 38.09
C ILE A 134 -20.26 -0.12 38.40
N ASN A 135 -21.13 -0.41 37.43
CA ASN A 135 -22.58 -0.40 37.62
C ASN A 135 -23.02 -1.46 38.65
N LEU A 136 -22.51 -2.68 38.50
CA LEU A 136 -22.77 -3.81 39.39
C LEU A 136 -22.30 -3.51 40.82
N ILE A 137 -21.05 -3.07 41.00
CA ILE A 137 -20.47 -2.75 42.32
C ILE A 137 -21.26 -1.61 42.98
N ALA A 138 -21.62 -0.58 42.23
CA ALA A 138 -22.37 0.56 42.77
C ALA A 138 -23.79 0.15 43.22
N GLY A 139 -24.51 -0.61 42.40
CA GLY A 139 -25.87 -1.06 42.73
C GLY A 139 -25.90 -2.05 43.90
N VAL A 140 -25.07 -3.10 43.86
CA VAL A 140 -24.94 -4.09 44.94
C VAL A 140 -24.49 -3.42 46.24
N GLY A 141 -23.47 -2.56 46.17
CA GLY A 141 -22.97 -1.85 47.35
C GLY A 141 -24.02 -0.95 48.00
N LEU A 142 -24.81 -0.24 47.17
CA LEU A 142 -25.91 0.59 47.67
C LEU A 142 -27.04 -0.27 48.27
N ALA A 143 -27.35 -1.41 47.66
CA ALA A 143 -28.38 -2.34 48.17
C ALA A 143 -28.01 -2.90 49.53
N VAL A 144 -26.77 -3.38 49.68
CA VAL A 144 -26.23 -3.87 50.95
C VAL A 144 -26.28 -2.78 52.02
N LEU A 145 -25.87 -1.55 51.67
CA LEU A 145 -25.92 -0.41 52.60
C LEU A 145 -27.35 -0.10 53.04
N CYS A 146 -28.30 -0.02 52.10
CA CYS A 146 -29.70 0.24 52.40
C CYS A 146 -30.32 -0.88 53.26
N ALA A 147 -30.10 -2.14 52.90
CA ALA A 147 -30.61 -3.29 53.67
C ALA A 147 -30.10 -3.25 55.13
N ARG A 148 -28.82 -2.91 55.33
CA ARG A 148 -28.21 -2.77 56.67
C ARG A 148 -28.79 -1.63 57.49
N ILE A 149 -29.17 -0.51 56.86
CA ILE A 149 -29.70 0.67 57.56
C ILE A 149 -31.18 0.50 57.89
N PHE A 150 -31.98 0.05 56.92
CA PHE A 150 -33.44 0.06 57.03
C PHE A 150 -34.02 -1.24 57.58
N VAL A 151 -33.32 -2.37 57.42
CA VAL A 151 -33.81 -3.69 57.86
C VAL A 151 -32.72 -4.49 58.59
N PRO A 152 -32.08 -3.94 59.65
CA PRO A 152 -30.92 -4.54 60.28
C PRO A 152 -31.17 -5.92 60.92
N GLN A 153 -32.41 -6.23 61.29
CA GLN A 153 -32.76 -7.50 61.94
C GLN A 153 -33.04 -8.65 60.95
N ASP A 154 -33.33 -8.35 59.68
CA ASP A 154 -33.64 -9.37 58.66
C ASP A 154 -32.45 -9.70 57.74
N VAL A 155 -31.33 -8.96 57.83
CA VAL A 155 -30.11 -9.27 57.08
C VAL A 155 -29.34 -10.39 57.77
N TYR A 156 -29.89 -11.61 57.70
CA TYR A 156 -29.20 -12.85 58.06
C TYR A 156 -28.65 -13.51 56.80
N VAL A 157 -27.33 -13.57 56.69
CA VAL A 157 -26.62 -14.30 55.64
C VAL A 157 -26.15 -15.61 56.25
N ASP A 158 -26.74 -16.73 55.84
CA ASP A 158 -26.17 -18.04 56.16
C ASP A 158 -24.83 -18.17 55.44
N ALA A 159 -23.74 -18.05 56.20
CA ALA A 159 -22.39 -18.07 55.66
C ALA A 159 -22.08 -19.39 54.93
N HIS A 160 -22.64 -20.51 55.39
CA HIS A 160 -22.41 -21.81 54.77
C HIS A 160 -23.15 -21.90 53.43
N LEU A 161 -24.43 -21.54 53.38
CA LEU A 161 -25.21 -21.52 52.15
C LEU A 161 -24.64 -20.51 51.13
N PHE A 162 -24.22 -19.33 51.59
CA PHE A 162 -23.60 -18.31 50.75
C PHE A 162 -22.28 -18.79 50.13
N ILE A 163 -21.36 -19.32 50.95
CA ILE A 163 -20.02 -19.71 50.48
C ILE A 163 -20.09 -20.95 49.56
N TYR A 164 -20.90 -21.95 49.89
CA TYR A 164 -20.88 -23.23 49.17
C TYR A 164 -21.91 -23.34 48.04
N THR A 165 -23.00 -22.57 48.07
CA THR A 165 -24.06 -22.65 47.05
C THR A 165 -24.10 -21.42 46.15
N TYR A 166 -24.16 -20.23 46.72
CA TYR A 166 -24.36 -19.01 45.93
C TYR A 166 -23.07 -18.44 45.33
N LEU A 167 -21.99 -18.40 46.11
CA LEU A 167 -20.72 -17.81 45.67
C LEU A 167 -20.14 -18.48 44.41
N PRO A 168 -20.10 -19.81 44.26
CA PRO A 168 -19.61 -20.44 43.02
C PRO A 168 -20.47 -20.09 41.80
N VAL A 169 -21.79 -20.03 41.97
CA VAL A 169 -22.75 -19.72 40.90
C VAL A 169 -22.63 -18.25 40.45
N TYR A 170 -22.52 -17.32 41.39
CA TYR A 170 -22.30 -15.90 41.07
C TYR A 170 -20.92 -15.65 40.47
N ILE A 171 -19.87 -16.31 40.97
CA ILE A 171 -18.54 -16.25 40.36
C ILE A 171 -18.61 -16.73 38.90
N PHE A 172 -19.27 -17.87 38.63
CA PHE A 172 -19.48 -18.35 37.27
C PHE A 172 -20.25 -17.34 36.41
N GLY A 173 -21.33 -16.75 36.91
CA GLY A 173 -22.11 -15.72 36.22
C GLY A 173 -21.27 -14.49 35.84
N ILE A 174 -20.40 -14.02 36.75
CA ILE A 174 -19.45 -12.93 36.49
C ILE A 174 -18.46 -13.32 35.38
N PHE A 175 -17.80 -14.47 35.49
CA PHE A 175 -16.82 -14.91 34.50
C PHE A 175 -17.45 -15.16 33.12
N ALA A 176 -18.63 -15.80 33.07
CA ALA A 176 -19.38 -15.98 31.85
C ALA A 176 -19.71 -14.62 31.22
N GLY A 177 -20.17 -13.66 32.03
CA GLY A 177 -20.49 -12.32 31.57
C GLY A 177 -19.34 -11.54 30.98
N ILE A 178 -18.17 -11.62 31.62
CA ILE A 178 -16.94 -11.02 31.12
C ILE A 178 -16.59 -11.61 29.75
N THR A 179 -16.67 -12.93 29.63
CA THR A 179 -16.32 -13.66 28.40
C THR A 179 -17.26 -13.30 27.25
N PHE A 180 -18.58 -13.24 27.50
CA PHE A 180 -19.57 -12.85 26.49
C PHE A 180 -19.49 -11.37 26.12
N SER A 181 -19.31 -10.47 27.10
CA SER A 181 -19.11 -9.04 26.84
C SER A 181 -17.89 -8.79 25.94
N TYR A 182 -16.77 -9.47 26.24
CA TYR A 182 -15.57 -9.44 25.40
C TYR A 182 -15.83 -9.95 23.98
N SER A 183 -16.55 -11.07 23.84
CA SER A 183 -16.94 -11.64 22.55
C SER A 183 -17.80 -10.68 21.72
N ASN A 184 -18.81 -10.03 22.33
CA ASN A 184 -19.70 -9.09 21.67
C ASN A 184 -18.95 -7.85 21.14
N VAL A 185 -18.03 -7.29 21.94
CA VAL A 185 -17.20 -6.15 21.51
C VAL A 185 -16.30 -6.55 20.35
N LYS A 186 -15.62 -7.70 20.44
CA LYS A 186 -14.79 -8.21 19.33
C LYS A 186 -15.63 -8.47 18.06
N GLY A 187 -16.84 -8.99 18.21
CA GLY A 187 -17.79 -9.22 17.12
C GLY A 187 -18.18 -7.94 16.38
N ALA A 188 -18.56 -6.90 17.12
CA ALA A 188 -18.92 -5.59 16.54
C ALA A 188 -17.76 -4.94 15.79
N VAL A 189 -16.54 -4.97 16.37
CA VAL A 189 -15.33 -4.45 15.70
C VAL A 189 -14.99 -5.23 14.43
N ALA A 190 -15.16 -6.55 14.45
CA ALA A 190 -14.93 -7.39 13.27
C ALA A 190 -15.92 -7.09 12.13
N GLN A 191 -17.21 -6.86 12.46
CA GLN A 191 -18.24 -6.49 11.48
C GLN A 191 -17.96 -5.12 10.85
N ALA A 192 -17.63 -4.09 11.65
CA ALA A 192 -17.27 -2.77 11.13
C ALA A 192 -16.08 -2.84 10.14
N ARG A 193 -15.07 -3.67 10.48
CA ARG A 193 -13.90 -3.89 9.62
C ARG A 193 -14.24 -4.64 8.32
N GLN A 194 -15.28 -5.47 8.30
CA GLN A 194 -15.75 -6.12 7.07
C GLN A 194 -16.58 -5.17 6.20
N GLY A 195 -17.41 -4.31 6.81
CA GLY A 195 -18.17 -3.27 6.11
C GLY A 195 -17.24 -2.32 5.34
N ALA A 196 -16.18 -1.84 5.99
CA ALA A 196 -15.17 -1.00 5.34
C ALA A 196 -14.49 -1.72 4.15
N ARG A 197 -14.05 -2.98 4.32
CA ARG A 197 -13.43 -3.77 3.24
C ARG A 197 -14.33 -3.96 2.02
N ARG A 198 -15.65 -4.11 2.22
CA ARG A 198 -16.64 -4.24 1.13
C ARG A 198 -16.85 -2.93 0.38
N ALA A 199 -17.00 -1.81 1.09
CA ALA A 199 -17.11 -0.49 0.47
C ALA A 199 -15.87 -0.16 -0.38
N LEU A 200 -14.69 -0.52 0.11
CA LEU A 200 -13.42 -0.34 -0.59
C LEU A 200 -13.30 -1.13 -1.89
N ALA A 201 -13.65 -2.42 -1.85
CA ALA A 201 -13.66 -3.25 -3.06
C ALA A 201 -14.63 -2.69 -4.11
N GLY A 202 -15.79 -2.18 -3.68
CA GLY A 202 -16.75 -1.50 -4.55
C GLY A 202 -16.21 -0.24 -5.21
N SER A 203 -15.52 0.62 -4.44
CA SER A 203 -14.91 1.85 -4.94
C SER A 203 -13.79 1.57 -5.94
N ILE A 204 -12.87 0.64 -5.62
CA ILE A 204 -11.77 0.25 -6.52
C ILE A 204 -12.33 -0.32 -7.82
N ALA A 205 -13.33 -1.20 -7.74
CA ALA A 205 -13.94 -1.79 -8.94
C ALA A 205 -14.59 -0.72 -9.83
N HIS A 206 -15.33 0.23 -9.25
CA HIS A 206 -15.93 1.33 -10.00
C HIS A 206 -14.89 2.24 -10.66
N GLU A 207 -13.83 2.59 -9.94
CA GLU A 207 -12.80 3.47 -10.47
C GLU A 207 -11.85 2.78 -11.47
N MET A 208 -11.70 1.46 -11.42
CA MET A 208 -10.93 0.66 -12.40
C MET A 208 -11.64 0.44 -13.72
N ARG A 209 -12.98 0.44 -13.72
CA ARG A 209 -13.75 0.25 -14.94
C ARG A 209 -13.49 1.34 -15.98
N ASN A 210 -13.24 2.57 -15.52
CA ASN A 210 -13.02 3.71 -16.38
C ASN A 210 -11.69 3.64 -17.17
N PRO A 211 -10.50 3.48 -16.54
CA PRO A 211 -9.24 3.35 -17.27
C PRO A 211 -9.18 2.09 -18.15
N LEU A 212 -9.78 0.97 -17.72
CA LEU A 212 -9.83 -0.25 -18.54
C LEU A 212 -10.72 -0.07 -19.79
N SER A 213 -11.83 0.66 -19.66
CA SER A 213 -12.69 0.97 -20.82
C SER A 213 -11.97 1.90 -21.81
N GLN A 214 -11.20 2.86 -21.30
CA GLN A 214 -10.36 3.72 -22.13
C GLN A 214 -9.24 2.93 -22.83
N LEU A 215 -8.59 1.99 -22.13
CA LEU A 215 -7.56 1.14 -22.72
C LEU A 215 -8.11 0.26 -23.85
N ARG A 216 -9.30 -0.33 -23.65
CA ARG A 216 -9.97 -1.08 -24.73
C ARG A 216 -10.22 -0.20 -25.94
N HIS A 217 -10.75 1.02 -25.75
CA HIS A 217 -10.92 1.96 -26.86
C HIS A 217 -9.62 2.31 -27.57
N VAL A 218 -8.49 2.40 -26.85
CA VAL A 218 -7.19 2.62 -27.47
C VAL A 218 -6.78 1.44 -28.34
N LEU A 219 -6.95 0.21 -27.84
CA LEU A 219 -6.63 -1.00 -28.59
C LEU A 219 -7.49 -1.12 -29.86
N ASP A 220 -8.79 -0.83 -29.78
CA ASP A 220 -9.70 -0.82 -30.94
C ASP A 220 -9.21 0.17 -32.01
N ARG A 221 -8.74 1.36 -31.62
CA ARG A 221 -8.22 2.39 -32.55
C ARG A 221 -6.86 2.03 -33.14
N VAL A 222 -6.02 1.33 -32.38
CA VAL A 222 -4.77 0.77 -32.89
C VAL A 222 -5.06 -0.28 -33.95
N GLU A 223 -6.01 -1.19 -33.69
CA GLU A 223 -6.46 -2.21 -34.63
C GLU A 223 -7.02 -1.59 -35.93
N GLU A 224 -7.87 -0.57 -35.83
CA GLU A 224 -8.40 0.18 -36.99
C GLU A 224 -7.30 0.84 -37.85
N THR A 225 -6.20 1.25 -37.23
CA THR A 225 -5.12 2.00 -37.92
C THR A 225 -4.06 1.06 -38.50
N LEU A 226 -3.94 -0.16 -38.00
CA LEU A 226 -2.99 -1.16 -38.49
C LEU A 226 -3.43 -1.70 -39.87
N PRO A 227 -2.53 -1.74 -40.87
CA PRO A 227 -2.88 -2.29 -42.18
C PRO A 227 -3.11 -3.81 -42.10
N ALA A 228 -4.17 -4.29 -42.74
CA ALA A 228 -4.42 -5.72 -42.88
C ALA A 228 -3.35 -6.36 -43.79
N ALA A 229 -2.65 -7.37 -43.29
CA ALA A 229 -1.70 -8.17 -44.07
C ALA A 229 -2.40 -9.46 -44.55
N THR A 230 -2.38 -9.72 -45.85
CA THR A 230 -2.81 -11.00 -46.43
C THR A 230 -1.64 -11.61 -47.20
N GLU A 231 -1.57 -12.94 -47.29
CA GLU A 231 -0.48 -13.63 -48.00
C GLU A 231 -0.33 -13.20 -49.48
N ALA A 232 -1.41 -12.67 -50.08
CA ALA A 232 -1.44 -12.20 -51.46
C ALA A 232 -0.98 -10.73 -51.66
N ASN A 233 -0.82 -9.94 -50.58
CA ASN A 233 -0.45 -8.52 -50.68
C ASN A 233 0.34 -8.07 -49.43
N PRO A 234 1.67 -7.86 -49.51
CA PRO A 234 2.44 -7.40 -48.35
C PRO A 234 1.90 -6.04 -47.89
N ALA A 235 1.57 -5.94 -46.61
CA ALA A 235 1.00 -4.72 -46.04
C ALA A 235 1.86 -3.50 -46.44
N PRO A 236 1.27 -2.43 -47.00
CA PRO A 236 2.04 -1.25 -47.38
C PRO A 236 2.76 -0.68 -46.17
N ALA A 237 3.99 -0.20 -46.37
CA ALA A 237 4.75 0.47 -45.32
C ALA A 237 3.89 1.59 -44.69
N LEU A 238 3.78 1.58 -43.37
CA LEU A 238 3.01 2.59 -42.64
C LEU A 238 3.54 3.98 -43.00
N SER A 239 2.66 4.87 -43.48
CA SER A 239 3.06 6.24 -43.73
C SER A 239 3.45 6.93 -42.42
N PRO A 240 4.36 7.93 -42.45
CA PRO A 240 4.76 8.69 -41.27
C PRO A 240 3.57 9.24 -40.47
N ASP A 241 2.52 9.68 -41.16
CA ASP A 241 1.28 10.20 -40.55
C ASP A 241 0.48 9.13 -39.81
N LYS A 242 0.32 7.94 -40.40
CA LYS A 242 -0.38 6.82 -39.75
C LYS A 242 0.41 6.30 -38.55
N ALA A 243 1.74 6.25 -38.66
CA ALA A 243 2.60 5.90 -37.53
C ALA A 243 2.46 6.93 -36.38
N ALA A 244 2.43 8.22 -36.69
CA ALA A 244 2.21 9.26 -35.68
C ALA A 244 0.84 9.14 -34.99
N VAL A 245 -0.21 8.74 -35.72
CA VAL A 245 -1.54 8.45 -35.14
C VAL A 245 -1.47 7.25 -34.18
N LEU A 246 -0.81 6.16 -34.56
CA LEU A 246 -0.62 4.99 -33.69
C LEU A 246 0.14 5.35 -32.41
N TYR A 247 1.21 6.13 -32.49
CA TYR A 247 1.97 6.56 -31.32
C TYR A 247 1.12 7.43 -30.37
N ARG A 248 0.23 8.29 -30.91
CA ARG A 248 -0.72 9.04 -30.08
C ARG A 248 -1.71 8.13 -29.37
N HIS A 249 -2.23 7.10 -30.05
CA HIS A 249 -3.10 6.11 -29.43
C HIS A 249 -2.37 5.33 -28.32
N LEU A 250 -1.16 4.86 -28.59
CA LEU A 250 -0.30 4.21 -27.59
C LEU A 250 -0.04 5.09 -26.36
N ALA A 251 0.29 6.37 -26.56
CA ALA A 251 0.47 7.32 -25.46
C ALA A 251 -0.81 7.50 -24.63
N HIS A 252 -1.99 7.52 -25.28
CA HIS A 252 -3.27 7.57 -24.60
C HIS A 252 -3.56 6.29 -23.79
N GLY A 253 -3.21 5.13 -24.32
CA GLY A 253 -3.32 3.84 -23.63
C GLY A 253 -2.44 3.78 -22.38
N GLN A 254 -1.16 4.16 -22.52
CA GLN A 254 -0.23 4.25 -21.38
C GLN A 254 -0.75 5.20 -20.30
N SER A 255 -1.23 6.40 -20.69
CA SER A 255 -1.82 7.34 -19.74
C SER A 255 -3.06 6.77 -19.02
N SER A 256 -3.85 5.91 -19.69
CA SER A 256 -5.01 5.25 -19.09
C SER A 256 -4.59 4.19 -18.08
N VAL A 257 -3.52 3.42 -18.35
CA VAL A 257 -2.93 2.47 -17.39
C VAL A 257 -2.39 3.20 -16.17
N ASP A 258 -1.57 4.24 -16.37
CA ASP A 258 -0.94 4.97 -15.28
C ASP A 258 -1.97 5.63 -14.36
N ARG A 259 -3.05 6.15 -14.94
CA ARG A 259 -4.21 6.64 -14.19
C ARG A 259 -4.88 5.54 -13.37
N GLY A 260 -5.07 4.35 -13.95
CA GLY A 260 -5.59 3.19 -13.25
C GLY A 260 -4.69 2.80 -12.08
N LEU A 261 -3.39 2.65 -12.30
CA LEU A 261 -2.41 2.35 -11.25
C LEU A 261 -2.44 3.38 -10.13
N ARG A 262 -2.44 4.69 -10.45
CA ARG A 262 -2.50 5.76 -9.45
C ARG A 262 -3.76 5.75 -8.61
N ILE A 263 -4.92 5.49 -9.20
CA ILE A 263 -6.18 5.34 -8.46
C ILE A 263 -6.09 4.17 -7.47
N ILE A 264 -5.48 3.05 -7.88
CA ILE A 264 -5.29 1.88 -7.01
C ILE A 264 -4.40 2.25 -5.85
N ASP A 265 -3.24 2.86 -6.13
CA ASP A 265 -2.26 3.21 -5.11
C ASP A 265 -2.83 4.22 -4.12
N THR A 266 -3.49 5.28 -4.61
CA THR A 266 -4.18 6.26 -3.75
C THR A 266 -5.22 5.60 -2.86
N THR A 267 -6.05 4.72 -3.43
CA THR A 267 -7.10 4.03 -2.67
C THR A 267 -6.50 3.06 -1.65
N LEU A 268 -5.47 2.29 -2.03
CA LEU A 268 -4.76 1.38 -1.13
C LEU A 268 -4.10 2.15 0.02
N ASP A 269 -3.50 3.30 -0.24
CA ASP A 269 -2.85 4.16 0.75
C ASP A 269 -3.85 4.81 1.73
N ASP A 270 -5.02 5.21 1.24
CA ASP A 270 -6.13 5.69 2.05
C ASP A 270 -6.60 4.62 3.05
N VAL A 271 -6.65 3.36 2.63
CA VAL A 271 -7.10 2.21 3.45
C VAL A 271 -6.04 1.76 4.44
N SER A 272 -4.80 1.72 3.98
CA SER A 272 -3.76 0.91 4.59
C SER A 272 -3.21 1.55 5.87
N ALA A 273 -3.45 2.84 6.09
CA ALA A 273 -3.15 3.56 7.33
C ALA A 273 -1.70 3.41 7.82
N TRP A 274 -0.75 3.05 6.95
CA TRP A 274 0.66 2.85 7.33
C TRP A 274 1.23 4.14 7.92
N PRO A 275 2.14 4.03 8.91
CA PRO A 275 2.96 5.16 9.32
C PRO A 275 3.79 5.61 8.12
N ILE A 276 3.71 6.89 7.78
CA ILE A 276 4.58 7.49 6.76
C ILE A 276 5.94 7.70 7.44
N SER A 277 6.93 6.90 7.04
CA SER A 277 8.28 6.96 7.61
C SER A 277 9.03 8.19 7.10
N PRO A 278 9.61 9.02 7.98
CA PRO A 278 10.40 10.19 7.57
C PRO A 278 11.69 9.85 6.80
N ASP A 279 12.12 8.59 6.82
CA ASP A 279 13.39 8.13 6.25
C ASP A 279 13.49 8.32 4.73
N GLN A 280 12.35 8.51 4.05
CA GLN A 280 12.27 8.72 2.61
C GLN A 280 12.08 10.19 2.20
N PHE A 281 12.04 11.12 3.17
CA PHE A 281 11.76 12.52 2.87
C PHE A 281 12.94 13.18 2.15
N THR A 282 12.62 13.85 1.06
CA THR A 282 13.55 14.63 0.24
C THR A 282 13.10 16.09 0.17
N TYR A 283 14.00 16.97 -0.26
CA TYR A 283 13.69 18.38 -0.45
C TYR A 283 13.19 18.59 -1.88
N VAL A 284 11.95 19.04 -2.01
CA VAL A 284 11.32 19.30 -3.31
C VAL A 284 10.73 20.71 -3.34
N SER A 285 10.75 21.34 -4.51
CA SER A 285 10.01 22.59 -4.74
C SER A 285 8.51 22.30 -4.67
N ALA A 286 7.77 23.07 -3.86
CA ALA A 286 6.33 22.93 -3.76
C ALA A 286 5.65 23.22 -5.10
N ALA A 287 6.11 24.22 -5.85
CA ALA A 287 5.58 24.53 -7.19
C ALA A 287 5.85 23.41 -8.19
N ALA A 288 7.07 22.87 -8.22
CA ALA A 288 7.43 21.78 -9.12
C ALA A 288 6.64 20.50 -8.78
N ALA A 289 6.59 20.12 -7.51
CA ALA A 289 5.84 18.94 -7.06
C ALA A 289 4.32 19.10 -7.30
N THR A 290 3.76 20.29 -7.11
CA THR A 290 2.34 20.57 -7.39
C THR A 290 2.04 20.52 -8.89
N ARG A 291 2.94 21.05 -9.72
CA ARG A 291 2.83 20.95 -11.18
C ARG A 291 2.91 19.50 -11.65
N LYS A 292 3.89 18.76 -11.12
CA LYS A 292 4.03 17.32 -11.34
C LYS A 292 2.75 16.58 -10.96
N ALA A 293 2.17 16.88 -9.80
CA ALA A 293 0.89 16.30 -9.41
C ALA A 293 -0.23 16.60 -10.42
N LEU A 294 -0.33 17.82 -10.94
CA LEU A 294 -1.32 18.11 -11.99
C LEU A 294 -1.02 17.37 -13.30
N ASP A 295 0.23 17.27 -13.71
CA ASP A 295 0.60 16.57 -14.94
C ASP A 295 0.37 15.04 -14.80
N GLU A 296 0.48 14.52 -13.58
CA GLU A 296 0.36 13.10 -13.25
C GLU A 296 -1.04 12.67 -12.79
N TYR A 297 -1.90 13.56 -12.31
CA TYR A 297 -3.22 13.20 -11.76
C TYR A 297 -4.08 12.35 -12.72
N GLY A 298 -3.92 12.57 -14.03
CA GLY A 298 -4.70 11.93 -15.08
C GLY A 298 -6.14 12.45 -15.05
N PHE A 299 -6.49 13.42 -15.88
CA PHE A 299 -7.83 14.04 -15.98
C PHE A 299 -8.77 13.30 -16.92
N ALA A 300 -10.08 13.39 -16.69
CA ALA A 300 -11.10 12.57 -17.39
C ALA A 300 -11.02 12.81 -18.90
N ASP A 301 -10.94 14.08 -19.25
CA ASP A 301 -10.77 14.61 -20.58
C ASP A 301 -10.06 15.98 -20.53
N GLN A 302 -9.82 16.56 -21.70
CA GLN A 302 -9.19 17.87 -21.80
C GLN A 302 -10.07 18.99 -21.22
N LYS A 303 -11.41 18.85 -21.21
CA LYS A 303 -12.33 19.87 -20.66
C LYS A 303 -12.16 19.94 -19.15
N GLU A 304 -12.10 18.81 -18.47
CA GLU A 304 -11.81 18.72 -17.04
C GLU A 304 -10.45 19.35 -16.72
N ARG A 305 -9.40 19.05 -17.50
CA ARG A 305 -8.07 19.67 -17.33
C ARG A 305 -8.11 21.19 -17.46
N THR A 306 -8.92 21.74 -18.37
CA THR A 306 -9.03 23.20 -18.57
C THR A 306 -9.72 23.93 -17.41
N LYS A 307 -10.49 23.24 -16.57
CA LYS A 307 -11.07 23.82 -15.35
C LYS A 307 -10.04 24.02 -14.24
N VAL A 308 -8.87 23.39 -14.35
CA VAL A 308 -7.84 23.36 -13.30
C VAL A 308 -6.68 24.30 -13.62
N ARG A 309 -6.37 25.19 -12.68
CA ARG A 309 -5.30 26.18 -12.79
C ARG A 309 -4.31 26.07 -11.63
N LEU A 310 -3.03 26.27 -11.94
CA LEU A 310 -1.96 26.42 -10.94
C LEU A 310 -1.49 27.87 -10.94
N VAL A 311 -1.51 28.50 -9.77
CA VAL A 311 -0.99 29.84 -9.53
C VAL A 311 0.17 29.71 -8.54
N VAL A 312 1.35 30.22 -8.92
CA VAL A 312 2.52 30.25 -8.04
C VAL A 312 2.78 31.71 -7.71
N LEU A 313 2.55 32.09 -6.45
CA LEU A 313 2.82 33.44 -5.95
C LEU A 313 4.25 33.53 -5.43
N ASP A 314 4.62 32.58 -4.56
CA ASP A 314 5.97 32.46 -4.01
C ASP A 314 6.26 30.97 -3.78
N ASP A 315 7.27 30.45 -4.48
CA ASP A 315 7.67 29.05 -4.37
C ASP A 315 8.54 28.82 -3.13
N PHE A 316 8.50 27.61 -2.57
CA PHE A 316 9.28 27.24 -1.40
C PHE A 316 9.64 25.77 -1.43
N THR A 317 10.72 25.42 -0.76
CA THR A 317 11.16 24.03 -0.64
C THR A 317 10.50 23.36 0.56
N VAL A 318 9.97 22.16 0.36
CA VAL A 318 9.37 21.33 1.40
C VAL A 318 10.16 20.03 1.55
N LYS A 319 10.22 19.54 2.80
CA LYS A 319 10.82 18.25 3.12
C LYS A 319 9.72 17.21 3.25
N VAL A 320 9.51 16.42 2.20
CA VAL A 320 8.39 15.48 2.08
C VAL A 320 8.82 14.21 1.35
N ASP A 321 8.04 13.15 1.50
CA ASP A 321 8.00 12.10 0.51
C ASP A 321 7.17 12.61 -0.69
N GLU A 322 7.80 12.70 -1.86
CA GLU A 322 7.17 13.23 -3.07
C GLU A 322 5.91 12.43 -3.45
N THR A 323 5.95 11.11 -3.32
CA THR A 323 4.82 10.23 -3.67
C THR A 323 3.63 10.51 -2.76
N VAL A 324 3.87 10.61 -1.44
CA VAL A 324 2.84 10.93 -0.44
C VAL A 324 2.28 12.34 -0.67
N TYR A 325 3.14 13.29 -1.06
CA TYR A 325 2.72 14.66 -1.39
C TYR A 325 1.79 14.68 -2.62
N LEU A 326 2.16 13.98 -3.69
CA LEU A 326 1.35 13.82 -4.90
C LEU A 326 -0.02 13.21 -4.57
N PHE A 327 -0.05 12.11 -3.80
CA PHE A 327 -1.31 11.46 -3.40
C PHE A 327 -2.19 12.35 -2.52
N THR A 328 -1.59 13.19 -1.67
CA THR A 328 -2.33 14.18 -0.88
C THR A 328 -3.06 15.15 -1.80
N LEU A 329 -2.40 15.64 -2.85
CA LEU A 329 -3.03 16.52 -3.84
C LEU A 329 -4.05 15.79 -4.71
N PHE A 330 -3.79 14.53 -5.11
CA PHE A 330 -4.73 13.75 -5.90
C PHE A 330 -6.07 13.58 -5.18
N ASN A 331 -6.04 13.29 -3.89
CA ASN A 331 -7.24 13.19 -3.06
C ASN A 331 -8.05 14.51 -3.04
N LEU A 332 -7.36 15.66 -2.90
CA LEU A 332 -8.03 16.96 -2.90
C LEU A 332 -8.59 17.35 -4.28
N ILE A 333 -7.83 17.10 -5.34
CA ILE A 333 -8.26 17.35 -6.73
C ILE A 333 -9.48 16.49 -7.08
N LYS A 334 -9.46 15.20 -6.70
CA LYS A 334 -10.57 14.28 -6.89
C LYS A 334 -11.84 14.75 -6.22
N ASN A 335 -11.75 15.13 -4.94
CA ASN A 335 -12.90 15.62 -4.19
C ASN A 335 -13.46 16.90 -4.81
N ALA A 336 -12.59 17.86 -5.17
CA ALA A 336 -13.00 19.09 -5.83
C ALA A 336 -13.74 18.82 -7.15
N LEU A 337 -13.14 18.02 -8.06
CA LEU A 337 -13.73 17.68 -9.35
C LEU A 337 -15.08 16.97 -9.20
N HIS A 338 -15.22 16.06 -8.23
CA HIS A 338 -16.47 15.38 -7.94
C HIS A 338 -17.58 16.35 -7.52
N HIS A 339 -17.29 17.26 -6.58
CA HIS A 339 -18.26 18.20 -6.03
C HIS A 339 -18.57 19.42 -6.91
N MET A 340 -17.74 19.70 -7.92
CA MET A 340 -18.03 20.64 -8.99
C MET A 340 -19.03 20.07 -10.02
N GLY A 341 -19.11 18.73 -10.15
CA GLY A 341 -20.04 18.06 -11.05
C GLY A 341 -19.95 18.54 -12.50
N ALA A 342 -21.11 18.63 -13.17
CA ALA A 342 -21.22 19.05 -14.57
C ALA A 342 -21.25 20.57 -14.77
N ASP A 343 -21.07 21.39 -13.72
CA ASP A 343 -21.14 22.85 -13.82
C ASP A 343 -20.04 23.36 -14.77
N PRO A 344 -20.39 24.01 -15.90
CA PRO A 344 -19.42 24.50 -16.86
C PRO A 344 -18.62 25.71 -16.36
N VAL A 345 -19.09 26.44 -15.35
CA VAL A 345 -18.42 27.63 -14.78
C VAL A 345 -17.51 27.26 -13.62
N ALA A 346 -17.68 26.09 -13.01
CA ALA A 346 -16.90 25.70 -11.86
C ALA A 346 -15.40 25.54 -12.19
N THR A 347 -14.54 26.08 -11.33
CA THR A 347 -13.09 26.06 -11.50
C THR A 347 -12.39 25.55 -10.24
N LEU A 348 -11.23 24.94 -10.45
CA LEU A 348 -10.33 24.47 -9.40
C LEU A 348 -8.99 25.21 -9.53
N THR A 349 -8.59 25.91 -8.48
CA THR A 349 -7.33 26.64 -8.44
C THR A 349 -6.44 26.11 -7.33
N LEU A 350 -5.24 25.66 -7.71
CA LEU A 350 -4.17 25.33 -6.77
C LEU A 350 -3.25 26.54 -6.67
N THR A 351 -3.05 27.07 -5.47
CA THR A 351 -2.17 28.23 -5.23
C THR A 351 -1.01 27.84 -4.34
N VAL A 352 0.21 28.05 -4.81
CA VAL A 352 1.44 27.86 -4.03
C VAL A 352 1.90 29.24 -3.55
N ASP A 353 1.96 29.41 -2.24
CA ASP A 353 2.33 30.66 -1.59
C ASP A 353 2.97 30.37 -0.23
N ARG A 354 4.21 30.83 -0.02
CA ARG A 354 4.95 30.83 1.25
C ARG A 354 4.51 29.82 2.30
N GLN A 355 5.11 28.63 2.26
CA GLN A 355 4.81 27.52 3.19
C GLN A 355 3.40 26.96 3.09
N THR A 356 2.59 27.41 2.13
CA THR A 356 1.23 26.94 1.95
C THR A 356 0.92 26.52 0.52
N VAL A 357 0.07 25.51 0.41
CA VAL A 357 -0.54 25.06 -0.83
C VAL A 357 -2.04 25.03 -0.62
N MET A 358 -2.75 25.88 -1.34
CA MET A 358 -4.20 26.02 -1.25
C MET A 358 -4.86 25.33 -2.43
N VAL A 359 -5.90 24.54 -2.17
CA VAL A 359 -6.73 23.89 -3.19
C VAL A 359 -8.14 24.47 -3.04
N HIS A 360 -8.54 25.32 -3.99
CA HIS A 360 -9.80 26.06 -3.95
C HIS A 360 -10.70 25.64 -5.11
N ASP A 361 -11.89 25.13 -4.82
CA ASP A 361 -12.94 24.85 -5.80
C ASP A 361 -14.16 25.73 -5.60
N THR A 362 -14.88 26.00 -6.69
CA THR A 362 -16.15 26.73 -6.69
C THR A 362 -17.35 25.78 -6.76
N GLY A 363 -17.26 24.61 -6.12
CA GLY A 363 -18.30 23.58 -6.13
C GLY A 363 -19.43 23.84 -5.15
N SER A 364 -20.18 22.77 -4.85
CA SER A 364 -21.36 22.80 -3.98
C SER A 364 -21.12 23.23 -2.52
N GLY A 365 -19.87 23.26 -2.05
CA GLY A 365 -19.54 23.64 -0.68
C GLY A 365 -19.94 22.59 0.37
N ILE A 366 -19.49 22.78 1.60
CA ILE A 366 -19.67 21.86 2.74
C ILE A 366 -20.43 22.59 3.85
N ALA A 367 -21.45 21.94 4.40
CA ALA A 367 -22.24 22.48 5.52
C ALA A 367 -21.37 22.68 6.76
N SER A 368 -21.58 23.79 7.48
CA SER A 368 -20.77 24.17 8.65
C SER A 368 -20.78 23.14 9.77
N GLU A 369 -21.86 22.37 9.89
CA GLU A 369 -22.02 21.29 10.87
C GLU A 369 -21.07 20.10 10.60
N LEU A 370 -20.66 19.91 9.34
CA LEU A 370 -19.79 18.80 8.92
C LEU A 370 -18.30 19.16 9.01
N LEU A 371 -17.94 20.45 9.01
CA LEU A 371 -16.54 20.91 9.04
C LEU A 371 -15.72 20.37 10.22
N PRO A 372 -16.24 20.32 11.47
CA PRO A 372 -15.49 19.76 12.61
C PRO A 372 -15.17 18.27 12.46
N HIS A 373 -15.97 17.56 11.67
CA HIS A 373 -15.90 16.11 11.47
C HIS A 373 -15.35 15.72 10.11
N LEU A 374 -14.88 16.68 9.31
CA LEU A 374 -14.45 16.48 7.93
C LEU A 374 -13.27 15.51 7.79
N PHE A 375 -12.40 15.49 8.81
CA PHE A 375 -11.23 14.61 8.87
C PHE A 375 -11.44 13.38 9.76
N ASP A 376 -12.63 13.21 10.33
CA ASP A 376 -12.98 12.02 11.09
C ASP A 376 -13.29 10.86 10.13
N ALA A 377 -12.88 9.64 10.47
CA ALA A 377 -13.25 8.46 9.71
C ALA A 377 -14.76 8.21 9.86
N LEU A 378 -15.55 8.62 8.87
CA LEU A 378 -17.01 8.47 8.90
C LEU A 378 -17.42 6.99 8.99
N PRO A 379 -18.45 6.63 9.80
CA PRO A 379 -19.03 5.30 9.79
C PRO A 379 -19.74 5.00 8.46
N ALA A 380 -19.61 3.75 8.00
CA ALA A 380 -20.05 3.24 6.69
C ALA A 380 -21.58 3.10 6.52
N THR A 381 -22.36 4.12 6.88
CA THR A 381 -23.84 4.11 6.83
C THR A 381 -24.44 5.23 5.97
N GLY A 382 -23.70 5.70 4.96
CA GLY A 382 -24.18 6.65 3.94
C GLY A 382 -23.43 6.42 2.62
N ASP A 383 -24.03 6.84 1.50
CA ASP A 383 -23.73 6.51 0.10
C ASP A 383 -22.31 6.00 -0.26
N PRO A 384 -22.20 4.99 -1.15
CA PRO A 384 -20.94 4.33 -1.52
C PRO A 384 -19.97 5.18 -2.36
N VAL A 385 -20.24 6.49 -2.55
CA VAL A 385 -19.52 7.36 -3.50
C VAL A 385 -18.48 8.28 -2.84
N GLY A 386 -18.34 8.29 -1.51
CA GLY A 386 -17.32 9.10 -0.85
C GLY A 386 -17.01 8.59 0.55
N ALA A 387 -16.12 7.60 0.66
CA ALA A 387 -15.84 6.90 1.92
C ALA A 387 -15.21 7.76 3.04
N GLY A 388 -15.02 9.09 2.87
CA GLY A 388 -14.38 9.97 3.87
C GLY A 388 -12.92 9.63 4.18
N LEU A 389 -12.32 8.66 3.48
CA LEU A 389 -10.97 8.14 3.74
C LEU A 389 -9.87 9.06 3.19
N GLY A 390 -10.08 9.68 2.02
CA GLY A 390 -9.07 10.52 1.38
C GLY A 390 -8.69 11.76 2.19
N LEU A 391 -9.66 12.42 2.85
CA LEU A 391 -9.35 13.59 3.70
C LEU A 391 -8.63 13.18 4.99
N ALA A 392 -8.95 12.01 5.55
CA ALA A 392 -8.21 11.44 6.69
C ALA A 392 -6.77 11.08 6.31
N TYR A 393 -6.52 10.61 5.07
CA TYR A 393 -5.18 10.44 4.52
C TYR A 393 -4.44 11.77 4.42
N CYS A 394 -5.05 12.80 3.82
CA CYS A 394 -4.43 14.13 3.70
C CYS A 394 -4.01 14.67 5.09
N GLN A 395 -4.84 14.48 6.12
CA GLN A 395 -4.50 14.90 7.47
C GLN A 395 -3.31 14.12 8.06
N ARG A 396 -3.24 12.81 7.82
CA ARG A 396 -2.11 11.97 8.25
C ARG A 396 -0.81 12.37 7.53
N ALA A 397 -0.86 12.56 6.22
CA ALA A 397 0.28 12.97 5.41
C ALA A 397 0.83 14.32 5.89
N MET A 398 -0.04 15.33 6.06
CA MET A 398 0.39 16.63 6.57
C MET A 398 1.00 16.55 7.97
N ARG A 399 0.44 15.73 8.86
CA ARG A 399 1.05 15.50 10.19
C ARG A 399 2.43 14.84 10.08
N ALA A 400 2.61 13.89 9.17
CA ALA A 400 3.90 13.24 8.94
C ALA A 400 4.96 14.23 8.42
N PHE A 401 4.56 15.16 7.57
CA PHE A 401 5.43 16.26 7.09
C PHE A 401 5.70 17.33 8.16
N GLY A 402 5.13 17.23 9.36
CA GLY A 402 5.21 18.26 10.40
C GLY A 402 4.36 19.50 10.11
N GLY A 403 3.41 19.40 9.17
CA GLY A 403 2.49 20.45 8.75
C GLY A 403 1.05 20.26 9.26
N THR A 404 0.14 21.08 8.74
CA THR A 404 -1.30 21.02 9.05
C THR A 404 -2.16 21.17 7.80
N ILE A 405 -3.39 20.64 7.85
CA ILE A 405 -4.43 20.86 6.84
C ILE A 405 -5.64 21.50 7.50
N GLY A 406 -6.16 22.57 6.89
CA GLY A 406 -7.41 23.21 7.26
C GLY A 406 -8.41 23.23 6.09
N CYS A 407 -9.70 23.43 6.40
CA CYS A 407 -10.75 23.59 5.40
C CYS A 407 -11.61 24.82 5.73
N ARG A 408 -11.94 25.61 4.70
CA ARG A 408 -12.93 26.69 4.73
C ARG A 408 -13.92 26.44 3.60
N SER A 409 -15.22 26.53 3.86
CA SER A 409 -16.23 26.30 2.85
C SER A 409 -17.51 27.06 3.15
N GLU A 410 -18.23 27.42 2.09
CA GLU A 410 -19.58 27.99 2.16
C GLU A 410 -20.48 27.25 1.18
N VAL A 411 -21.63 26.77 1.66
CA VAL A 411 -22.60 25.98 0.87
C VAL A 411 -23.06 26.79 -0.34
N GLY A 412 -22.97 26.16 -1.51
CA GLY A 412 -23.33 26.73 -2.81
C GLY A 412 -22.32 27.73 -3.37
N LYS A 413 -21.15 27.94 -2.74
CA LYS A 413 -20.14 28.89 -3.21
C LYS A 413 -18.78 28.27 -3.47
N PHE A 414 -18.13 27.71 -2.44
CA PHE A 414 -16.75 27.23 -2.57
C PHE A 414 -16.34 26.25 -1.46
N THR A 415 -15.29 25.49 -1.73
CA THR A 415 -14.52 24.75 -0.73
C THR A 415 -13.03 25.04 -0.92
N GLN A 416 -12.31 25.28 0.17
CA GLN A 416 -10.88 25.55 0.15
C GLN A 416 -10.17 24.74 1.21
N PHE A 417 -9.23 23.91 0.78
CA PHE A 417 -8.27 23.23 1.63
C PHE A 417 -6.96 24.02 1.65
N THR A 418 -6.36 24.19 2.83
CA THR A 418 -5.07 24.86 3.01
C THR A 418 -4.10 23.90 3.67
N LEU A 419 -3.07 23.48 2.92
CA LEU A 419 -1.93 22.71 3.40
C LEU A 419 -0.86 23.69 3.87
N GLN A 420 -0.42 23.59 5.12
CA GLN A 420 0.63 24.43 5.69
C GLN A 420 1.83 23.57 6.12
N PHE A 421 3.03 23.90 5.65
CA PHE A 421 4.26 23.15 5.83
C PHE A 421 5.23 23.86 6.81
N PRO A 422 6.14 23.12 7.47
CA PRO A 422 7.17 23.71 8.31
C PRO A 422 8.21 24.51 7.48
N LEU A 423 8.90 25.44 8.12
CA LEU A 423 9.97 26.22 7.47
C LEU A 423 11.22 25.35 7.32
N VAL A 424 11.74 25.25 6.10
CA VAL A 424 13.09 24.69 5.87
C VAL A 424 14.08 25.85 5.90
N SER A 425 15.12 25.74 6.71
CA SER A 425 16.12 26.81 6.84
C SER A 425 17.02 26.90 5.59
N GLU A 426 17.47 28.10 5.23
CA GLU A 426 18.42 28.29 4.11
C GLU A 426 19.72 27.49 4.29
N ARG A 427 20.18 27.32 5.54
CA ARG A 427 21.36 26.51 5.86
C ARG A 427 21.14 25.04 5.51
N GLU A 428 19.99 24.48 5.88
CA GLU A 428 19.64 23.09 5.60
C GLU A 428 19.53 22.81 4.10
N LEU A 429 18.98 23.76 3.33
CA LEU A 429 18.92 23.71 1.87
C LEU A 429 20.31 23.78 1.25
N ALA A 430 21.13 24.76 1.63
CA ALA A 430 22.49 24.91 1.12
C ALA A 430 23.35 23.66 1.36
N ASP A 431 23.24 23.07 2.56
CA ASP A 431 23.93 21.83 2.90
C ASP A 431 23.43 20.64 2.07
N HIS A 432 22.12 20.57 1.78
CA HIS A 432 21.56 19.52 0.94
C HIS A 432 21.99 19.64 -0.52
N GLU A 433 21.89 20.84 -1.11
CA GLU A 433 22.37 21.10 -2.47
C GLU A 433 23.85 20.74 -2.59
N ARG A 434 24.68 21.22 -1.66
CA ARG A 434 26.11 20.93 -1.65
C ARG A 434 26.38 19.43 -1.67
N ARG A 435 25.69 18.64 -0.84
CA ARG A 435 25.83 17.17 -0.83
C ARG A 435 25.46 16.52 -2.16
N ILE A 436 24.41 16.99 -2.83
CA ILE A 436 24.01 16.43 -4.14
C ILE A 436 25.06 16.75 -5.20
N PHE A 437 25.52 18.00 -5.28
CA PHE A 437 26.56 18.39 -6.21
C PHE A 437 27.87 17.62 -5.94
N GLU A 438 28.30 17.50 -4.67
CA GLU A 438 29.48 16.71 -4.29
C GLU A 438 29.37 15.23 -4.68
N ARG A 439 28.18 14.62 -4.51
CA ARG A 439 27.92 13.22 -4.92
C ARG A 439 27.91 13.04 -6.44
N ALA A 440 27.45 14.05 -7.17
CA ALA A 440 27.38 14.01 -8.63
C ALA A 440 28.75 14.26 -9.28
N THR A 441 29.62 15.09 -8.69
CA THR A 441 30.93 15.48 -9.27
C THR A 441 31.74 14.31 -9.86
N PRO A 442 31.93 13.15 -9.18
CA PRO A 442 32.70 12.04 -9.74
C PRO A 442 32.15 11.48 -11.07
N PHE A 443 30.85 11.62 -11.32
CA PHE A 443 30.19 11.12 -12.52
C PHE A 443 30.32 12.08 -13.72
N PHE A 444 30.42 13.38 -13.46
CA PHE A 444 30.49 14.42 -14.50
C PHE A 444 31.90 14.94 -14.76
N ASN A 445 32.83 14.75 -13.82
CA ASN A 445 34.18 15.31 -13.94
C ASN A 445 34.89 14.81 -15.22
N GLY A 446 35.23 15.74 -16.11
CA GLY A 446 35.87 15.46 -17.39
C GLY A 446 34.95 14.88 -18.48
N LYS A 447 33.63 14.77 -18.23
CA LYS A 447 32.64 14.36 -19.21
C LYS A 447 32.27 15.50 -20.14
N ARG A 448 32.16 15.21 -21.43
CA ARG A 448 31.84 16.20 -22.47
C ARG A 448 30.34 16.21 -22.71
N VAL A 449 29.69 17.31 -22.36
CA VAL A 449 28.23 17.47 -22.45
C VAL A 449 27.90 18.57 -23.47
N LEU A 450 27.05 18.26 -24.44
CA LEU A 450 26.51 19.22 -25.39
C LEU A 450 25.12 19.67 -24.95
N ILE A 451 24.92 20.96 -24.71
CA ILE A 451 23.61 21.58 -24.46
C ILE A 451 23.08 22.13 -25.78
N VAL A 452 21.89 21.72 -26.18
CA VAL A 452 21.19 22.20 -27.37
C VAL A 452 19.82 22.74 -26.95
N ASP A 453 19.63 24.04 -27.05
CA ASP A 453 18.39 24.73 -26.66
C ASP A 453 18.40 26.07 -27.41
N ASP A 454 17.27 26.67 -27.78
CA ASP A 454 17.23 27.94 -28.52
C ASP A 454 17.27 29.17 -27.59
N ASP A 455 16.89 29.02 -26.33
CA ASP A 455 16.89 30.05 -25.30
C ASP A 455 18.28 30.20 -24.65
N ALA A 456 18.95 31.32 -24.94
CA ALA A 456 20.27 31.64 -24.39
C ALA A 456 20.32 31.71 -22.85
N THR A 457 19.22 32.13 -22.22
CA THR A 457 19.13 32.25 -20.76
C THR A 457 19.06 30.87 -20.11
N GLN A 458 18.29 29.95 -20.71
CA GLN A 458 18.17 28.58 -20.23
C GLN A 458 19.47 27.80 -20.44
N ARG A 459 20.11 27.95 -21.62
CA ARG A 459 21.44 27.40 -21.88
C ARG A 459 22.48 27.83 -20.84
N ASP A 460 22.58 29.12 -20.53
CA ASP A 460 23.55 29.63 -19.55
C ASP A 460 23.32 29.07 -18.14
N ARG A 461 22.05 28.94 -17.72
CA ARG A 461 21.71 28.36 -16.41
C ARG A 461 22.17 26.91 -16.30
N VAL A 462 21.85 26.09 -17.30
CA VAL A 462 22.24 24.67 -17.34
C VAL A 462 23.76 24.53 -17.43
N ARG A 463 24.41 25.36 -18.26
CA ARG A 463 25.87 25.40 -18.39
C ARG A 463 26.54 25.65 -17.05
N ARG A 464 26.10 26.64 -16.29
CA ARG A 464 26.67 26.94 -14.95
C ARG A 464 26.49 25.78 -13.97
N ALA A 465 25.36 25.07 -14.02
CA ALA A 465 25.13 23.90 -13.17
C ALA A 465 26.07 22.73 -13.53
N LEU A 466 26.25 22.44 -14.82
CA LEU A 466 27.13 21.38 -15.30
C LEU A 466 28.62 21.67 -15.07
N LEU A 467 29.05 22.93 -15.24
CA LEU A 467 30.42 23.35 -14.92
C LEU A 467 30.74 23.17 -13.42
N ARG A 468 29.74 23.38 -12.54
CA ARG A 468 29.91 23.20 -11.08
C ARG A 468 30.19 21.75 -10.67
N VAL A 469 29.74 20.77 -11.45
CA VAL A 469 30.05 19.34 -11.25
C VAL A 469 31.25 18.85 -12.07
N GLY A 470 31.97 19.75 -12.74
CA GLY A 470 33.22 19.44 -13.46
C GLY A 470 33.04 18.91 -14.88
N ALA A 471 31.86 19.06 -15.50
CA ALA A 471 31.65 18.70 -16.90
C ALA A 471 32.31 19.72 -17.86
N ASP A 472 32.83 19.23 -18.98
CA ASP A 472 33.24 20.06 -20.13
C ASP A 472 32.00 20.33 -21.01
N VAL A 473 31.55 21.57 -21.04
CA VAL A 473 30.25 21.95 -21.63
C VAL A 473 30.43 22.66 -22.97
N SER A 474 29.80 22.11 -24.00
CA SER A 474 29.61 22.76 -25.30
C SER A 474 28.15 23.18 -25.49
N GLU A 475 27.92 24.22 -26.30
CA GLU A 475 26.58 24.80 -26.50
C GLU A 475 26.22 24.88 -27.98
N ALA A 476 24.98 24.56 -28.34
CA ALA A 476 24.41 24.82 -29.67
C ALA A 476 23.05 25.51 -29.52
N ALA A 477 22.75 26.44 -30.43
CA ALA A 477 21.52 27.23 -30.40
C ALA A 477 20.36 26.59 -31.19
N ASP A 478 20.64 25.55 -31.98
CA ASP A 478 19.67 24.83 -32.79
C ASP A 478 20.21 23.44 -33.19
N GLY A 479 19.33 22.60 -33.74
CA GLY A 479 19.66 21.25 -34.17
C GLY A 479 20.71 21.16 -35.29
N ALA A 480 20.76 22.15 -36.20
CA ALA A 480 21.73 22.15 -37.31
C ALA A 480 23.16 22.42 -36.81
N THR A 481 23.29 23.36 -35.89
CA THR A 481 24.54 23.69 -35.19
C THR A 481 25.00 22.52 -34.32
N ALA A 482 24.06 21.82 -33.68
CA ALA A 482 24.35 20.61 -32.91
C ALA A 482 24.93 19.50 -33.79
N LEU A 483 24.30 19.19 -34.92
CA LEU A 483 24.81 18.19 -35.89
C LEU A 483 26.21 18.55 -36.39
N THR A 484 26.44 19.81 -36.74
CA THR A 484 27.75 20.29 -37.20
C THR A 484 28.83 20.07 -36.14
N ARG A 485 28.54 20.35 -34.87
CA ARG A 485 29.48 20.12 -33.76
C ARG A 485 29.71 18.64 -33.49
N LEU A 486 28.66 17.82 -33.56
CA LEU A 486 28.74 16.37 -33.37
C LEU A 486 29.57 15.70 -34.48
N ALA A 487 29.56 16.25 -35.70
CA ALA A 487 30.39 15.77 -36.81
C ALA A 487 31.87 16.20 -36.71
N GLN A 488 32.15 17.37 -36.13
CA GLN A 488 33.50 17.96 -36.10
C GLN A 488 34.30 17.64 -34.82
N SER A 489 33.67 17.12 -33.77
CA SER A 489 34.26 17.02 -32.44
C SER A 489 34.64 15.58 -32.06
N THR A 490 35.54 15.46 -31.08
CA THR A 490 35.68 14.23 -30.29
C THR A 490 34.31 13.78 -29.71
N PRO A 491 34.16 12.49 -29.34
CA PRO A 491 32.89 11.97 -28.81
C PRO A 491 32.39 12.82 -27.62
N PHE A 492 31.09 13.07 -27.60
CA PHE A 492 30.38 13.58 -26.43
C PHE A 492 29.88 12.40 -25.59
N ASP A 493 29.80 12.60 -24.28
CA ASP A 493 29.24 11.60 -23.37
C ASP A 493 27.72 11.76 -23.22
N LEU A 494 27.20 12.99 -23.40
CA LEU A 494 25.79 13.33 -23.26
C LEU A 494 25.41 14.54 -24.12
N VAL A 495 24.23 14.50 -24.71
CA VAL A 495 23.54 15.65 -25.31
C VAL A 495 22.27 15.93 -24.51
N LEU A 496 22.15 17.13 -23.97
CA LEU A 496 20.89 17.65 -23.44
C LEU A 496 20.19 18.41 -24.57
N MET A 497 19.13 17.83 -25.12
CA MET A 497 18.48 18.26 -26.35
C MET A 497 17.10 18.85 -26.08
N ASP A 498 16.90 20.13 -26.36
CA ASP A 498 15.57 20.71 -26.42
C ASP A 498 14.75 20.08 -27.56
N ILE A 499 13.48 19.82 -27.30
CA ILE A 499 12.57 19.28 -28.30
C ILE A 499 12.10 20.41 -29.23
N ASN A 500 11.72 21.56 -28.68
CA ASN A 500 11.00 22.60 -29.41
C ASN A 500 11.94 23.71 -29.84
N MET A 501 12.67 23.48 -30.92
CA MET A 501 13.60 24.45 -31.49
C MET A 501 13.19 24.85 -32.93
N PRO A 502 13.41 26.10 -33.34
CA PRO A 502 13.22 26.52 -34.72
C PRO A 502 14.23 25.85 -35.67
N VAL A 503 13.90 25.85 -36.97
CA VAL A 503 14.68 25.26 -38.08
C VAL A 503 14.71 23.72 -38.07
N LEU A 504 15.22 23.10 -37.02
CA LEU A 504 15.31 21.66 -36.85
C LEU A 504 14.99 21.28 -35.41
N ASP A 505 13.86 20.61 -35.21
CA ASP A 505 13.41 20.18 -33.89
C ASP A 505 14.30 19.08 -33.29
N GLY A 506 14.20 18.89 -31.97
CA GLY A 506 15.04 17.94 -31.24
C GLY A 506 14.81 16.48 -31.65
N TYR A 507 13.58 16.12 -32.04
CA TYR A 507 13.25 14.77 -32.50
C TYR A 507 13.98 14.44 -33.80
N THR A 508 13.80 15.28 -34.82
CA THR A 508 14.43 15.14 -36.14
C THR A 508 15.95 15.26 -36.05
N THR A 509 16.46 16.12 -35.16
CA THR A 509 17.89 16.20 -34.88
C THR A 509 18.41 14.88 -34.33
N THR A 510 17.69 14.28 -33.38
CA THR A 510 18.08 13.00 -32.78
C THR A 510 18.02 11.86 -33.79
N GLU A 511 16.96 11.78 -34.60
CA GLU A 511 16.84 10.77 -35.66
C GLU A 511 18.04 10.84 -36.63
N LYS A 512 18.49 12.05 -36.99
CA LYS A 512 19.69 12.25 -37.82
C LYS A 512 20.97 11.79 -37.12
N ILE A 513 21.14 12.09 -35.83
CA ILE A 513 22.29 11.61 -35.03
C ILE A 513 22.33 10.08 -35.04
N ARG A 514 21.18 9.41 -34.88
CA ARG A 514 21.09 7.94 -34.87
C ARG A 514 21.26 7.30 -36.25
N ALA A 515 20.92 8.01 -37.33
CA ALA A 515 21.03 7.48 -38.69
C ALA A 515 22.48 7.41 -39.21
N GLU A 516 23.37 8.29 -38.72
CA GLU A 516 24.78 8.35 -39.15
C GLU A 516 25.64 7.31 -38.41
N GLN A 517 25.56 6.04 -38.79
CA GLN A 517 26.25 4.92 -38.12
C GLN A 517 27.79 5.05 -38.08
N GLU A 518 28.39 5.83 -38.97
CA GLU A 518 29.84 6.08 -39.01
C GLU A 518 30.30 7.20 -38.07
N SER A 519 29.37 7.93 -37.46
CA SER A 519 29.69 9.01 -36.52
C SER A 519 30.14 8.45 -35.16
N PRO A 520 31.22 8.97 -34.56
CA PRO A 520 31.61 8.60 -33.20
C PRO A 520 30.54 8.93 -32.15
N ASN A 521 29.58 9.80 -32.50
CA ASN A 521 28.48 10.23 -31.66
C ASN A 521 27.15 9.53 -31.96
N ALA A 522 27.11 8.53 -32.86
CA ALA A 522 25.88 7.82 -33.21
C ALA A 522 25.15 7.22 -31.99
N ASN A 523 25.91 6.84 -30.95
CA ASN A 523 25.42 6.23 -29.71
C ASN A 523 25.55 7.16 -28.48
N VAL A 524 25.72 8.47 -28.67
CA VAL A 524 25.78 9.41 -27.53
C VAL A 524 24.49 9.35 -26.70
N LEU A 525 24.56 9.50 -25.38
CA LEU A 525 23.35 9.60 -24.56
C LEU A 525 22.62 10.90 -24.90
N ILE A 526 21.30 10.85 -25.09
CA ILE A 526 20.50 12.02 -25.42
C ILE A 526 19.35 12.15 -24.42
N ALA A 527 19.40 13.19 -23.59
CA ALA A 527 18.33 13.56 -22.69
C ALA A 527 17.49 14.67 -23.31
N ALA A 528 16.20 14.40 -23.54
CA ALA A 528 15.24 15.38 -24.01
C ALA A 528 14.94 16.40 -22.91
N TYR A 529 15.02 17.70 -23.19
CA TYR A 529 14.77 18.78 -22.23
C TYR A 529 13.57 19.60 -22.71
N THR A 530 12.39 19.41 -22.12
CA THR A 530 11.14 19.97 -22.66
C THR A 530 10.17 20.49 -21.60
N VAL A 531 9.25 21.36 -22.01
CA VAL A 531 8.05 21.76 -21.22
C VAL A 531 6.81 20.93 -21.58
N GLU A 532 6.91 20.03 -22.56
CA GLU A 532 5.77 19.25 -23.04
C GLU A 532 5.28 18.21 -22.02
N PRO A 533 3.97 17.87 -22.05
CA PRO A 533 3.41 16.84 -21.18
C PRO A 533 4.13 15.50 -21.36
N GLY A 534 4.55 14.90 -20.24
CA GLY A 534 5.47 13.77 -20.22
C GLY A 534 5.00 12.53 -20.99
N ASN A 535 3.71 12.26 -21.11
CA ASN A 535 3.22 11.00 -21.69
C ASN A 535 3.41 10.92 -23.20
N LEU A 536 3.05 11.99 -23.94
CA LEU A 536 3.26 12.03 -25.39
C LEU A 536 4.73 12.28 -25.74
N ALA A 537 5.36 13.23 -25.04
CA ALA A 537 6.76 13.59 -25.27
C ALA A 537 7.70 12.39 -25.04
N ARG A 538 7.45 11.55 -24.04
CA ARG A 538 8.26 10.34 -23.75
C ARG A 538 8.16 9.30 -24.85
N VAL A 539 6.97 9.06 -25.41
CA VAL A 539 6.78 8.11 -26.52
C VAL A 539 7.51 8.59 -27.77
N LEU A 540 7.36 9.88 -28.11
CA LEU A 540 8.03 10.48 -29.27
C LEU A 540 9.55 10.57 -29.09
N ALA A 541 10.03 10.95 -27.90
CA ALA A 541 11.46 11.00 -27.57
C ALA A 541 12.12 9.63 -27.73
N ARG A 542 11.51 8.57 -27.18
CA ARG A 542 12.00 7.19 -27.34
C ARG A 542 12.01 6.75 -28.81
N ARG A 543 10.99 7.11 -29.59
CA ARG A 543 10.95 6.81 -31.02
C ARG A 543 12.12 7.47 -31.77
N ALA A 544 12.40 8.74 -31.46
CA ALA A 544 13.50 9.46 -32.08
C ALA A 544 14.88 8.88 -31.71
N GLY A 545 14.97 8.11 -30.61
CA GLY A 545 16.20 7.51 -30.11
C GLY A 545 16.84 8.27 -28.94
N MET A 546 16.04 9.05 -28.21
CA MET A 546 16.43 9.71 -26.96
C MET A 546 16.31 8.74 -25.77
N ASP A 547 17.21 8.86 -24.81
CA ASP A 547 17.39 7.91 -23.71
C ASP A 547 16.56 8.28 -22.46
N GLU A 548 16.35 9.57 -22.20
CA GLU A 548 15.58 10.05 -21.05
C GLU A 548 14.87 11.38 -21.34
N LEU A 549 13.83 11.70 -20.55
CA LEU A 549 13.09 12.95 -20.61
C LEU A 549 13.26 13.76 -19.32
N VAL A 550 13.58 15.04 -19.44
CA VAL A 550 13.74 16.00 -18.35
C VAL A 550 12.81 17.21 -18.59
N ASN A 551 12.09 17.62 -17.54
CA ASN A 551 11.21 18.78 -17.61
C ASN A 551 11.99 20.08 -17.37
N LYS A 552 11.79 21.11 -18.20
CA LYS A 552 12.43 22.43 -18.04
C LYS A 552 12.00 23.17 -16.76
N ALA A 553 10.84 22.83 -16.20
CA ALA A 553 10.35 23.36 -14.92
C ALA A 553 11.01 22.73 -13.68
N SER A 554 11.82 21.68 -13.85
CA SER A 554 12.56 21.02 -12.76
C SER A 554 13.68 21.91 -12.22
N SER A 555 14.04 21.69 -10.95
CA SER A 555 15.20 22.38 -10.34
C SER A 555 16.52 21.91 -10.97
N MET A 556 17.58 22.72 -10.87
CA MET A 556 18.91 22.32 -11.36
C MET A 556 19.46 21.09 -10.61
N VAL A 557 19.11 20.94 -9.34
CA VAL A 557 19.47 19.78 -8.51
C VAL A 557 18.84 18.50 -9.08
N GLU A 558 17.57 18.58 -9.47
CA GLU A 558 16.83 17.47 -10.06
C GLU A 558 17.39 17.11 -11.45
N LEU A 559 17.68 18.11 -12.29
CA LEU A 559 18.35 17.90 -13.58
C LEU A 559 19.67 17.13 -13.42
N ILE A 560 20.55 17.57 -12.51
CA ILE A 560 21.82 16.90 -12.24
C ILE A 560 21.59 15.46 -11.75
N GLY A 561 20.61 15.26 -10.87
CA GLY A 561 20.25 13.93 -10.38
C GLY A 561 19.75 12.98 -11.49
N VAL A 562 18.92 13.47 -12.41
CA VAL A 562 18.44 12.66 -13.56
C VAL A 562 19.59 12.34 -14.51
N LEU A 563 20.43 13.33 -14.84
CA LEU A 563 21.59 13.11 -15.70
C LEU A 563 22.62 12.17 -15.06
N GLN A 564 22.80 12.22 -13.74
CA GLN A 564 23.65 11.27 -13.01
C GLN A 564 23.12 9.85 -13.17
N LYS A 565 21.81 9.63 -12.94
CA LYS A 565 21.16 8.33 -13.14
C LYS A 565 21.31 7.86 -14.58
N LEU A 566 21.23 8.78 -15.55
CA LEU A 566 21.44 8.48 -16.96
C LEU A 566 22.88 8.07 -17.25
N PHE A 567 23.89 8.63 -16.59
CA PHE A 567 25.27 8.14 -16.73
C PHE A 567 25.48 6.77 -16.07
N GLU A 568 24.87 6.55 -14.91
CA GLU A 568 24.89 5.26 -14.19
C GLU A 568 24.21 4.15 -15.00
N SER A 569 23.13 4.46 -15.71
CA SER A 569 22.40 3.53 -16.58
C SER A 569 22.97 3.46 -18.00
N GLY A 570 23.50 4.57 -18.52
CA GLY A 570 23.91 4.81 -19.90
C GLY A 570 25.23 4.16 -20.32
N SER A 571 26.03 3.66 -19.37
CA SER A 571 27.08 2.66 -19.68
C SER A 571 26.52 1.33 -20.21
N ARG A 572 25.19 1.19 -20.37
CA ARG A 572 24.48 -0.03 -20.78
C ARG A 572 23.76 0.05 -22.13
N HIS A 573 23.84 1.17 -22.86
CA HIS A 573 23.31 1.28 -24.23
C HIS A 573 24.47 1.49 -25.22
N HIS A 574 24.96 0.40 -25.81
CA HIS A 574 25.67 0.41 -27.10
C HIS A 574 24.72 -0.19 -28.14
N PRO A 575 23.91 0.62 -28.86
CA PRO A 575 22.97 0.12 -29.85
C PRO A 575 23.60 -0.43 -31.14
N SER A 576 24.92 -0.41 -31.32
CA SER A 576 25.56 -0.83 -32.58
C SER A 576 26.79 -1.74 -32.47
N GLN A 577 27.09 -2.31 -31.29
CA GLN A 577 27.85 -3.57 -31.36
C GLN A 577 26.90 -4.64 -31.87
N SER A 578 27.28 -5.33 -32.94
CA SER A 578 26.73 -6.65 -33.20
C SER A 578 26.76 -7.41 -31.87
N PHE A 579 25.66 -8.07 -31.54
CA PHE A 579 25.50 -8.83 -30.30
C PHE A 579 26.41 -10.08 -30.34
N ASP A 580 27.72 -9.87 -30.45
CA ASP A 580 28.78 -10.87 -30.60
C ASP A 580 29.75 -10.84 -29.41
N GLY A 581 29.46 -10.04 -28.37
CA GLY A 581 30.33 -9.85 -27.20
C GLY A 581 30.61 -11.13 -26.41
N PHE A 582 29.80 -12.19 -26.60
CA PHE A 582 30.01 -13.51 -26.01
C PHE A 582 30.32 -14.60 -27.05
N VAL A 583 30.73 -14.25 -28.28
CA VAL A 583 31.16 -15.24 -29.28
C VAL A 583 32.28 -16.11 -28.75
N GLY A 584 32.09 -17.43 -28.82
CA GLY A 584 33.02 -18.42 -28.30
C GLY A 584 32.96 -18.61 -26.77
N LYS A 585 32.01 -17.99 -26.07
CA LYS A 585 31.75 -18.19 -24.63
C LYS A 585 30.61 -19.17 -24.40
N THR A 586 30.78 -20.06 -23.42
CA THR A 586 29.74 -20.97 -22.98
C THR A 586 29.21 -20.54 -21.61
N ILE A 587 27.93 -20.23 -21.52
CA ILE A 587 27.28 -19.79 -20.28
C ILE A 587 26.28 -20.85 -19.83
N LEU A 588 26.42 -21.31 -18.59
CA LEU A 588 25.47 -22.24 -17.99
C LEU A 588 24.35 -21.45 -17.32
N VAL A 589 23.10 -21.67 -17.73
CA VAL A 589 21.91 -21.07 -17.14
C VAL A 589 21.17 -22.11 -16.32
N ALA A 590 21.06 -21.86 -15.02
CA ALA A 590 20.41 -22.72 -14.05
C ALA A 590 19.18 -21.99 -13.47
N ASP A 591 17.99 -22.46 -13.79
CA ASP A 591 16.73 -21.90 -13.31
C ASP A 591 15.70 -23.03 -13.34
N ASP A 592 14.87 -23.18 -12.32
CA ASP A 592 13.87 -24.25 -12.27
C ASP A 592 12.63 -23.92 -13.10
N ASP A 593 12.36 -22.63 -13.32
CA ASP A 593 11.30 -22.16 -14.21
C ASP A 593 11.73 -22.24 -15.68
N VAL A 594 10.98 -23.05 -16.46
CA VAL A 594 11.24 -23.30 -17.89
C VAL A 594 11.13 -22.00 -18.70
N TYR A 595 10.21 -21.11 -18.34
CA TYR A 595 10.00 -19.85 -19.07
C TYR A 595 11.14 -18.86 -18.83
N SER A 596 11.49 -18.60 -17.56
CA SER A 596 12.64 -17.79 -17.15
C SER A 596 13.94 -18.32 -17.77
N ARG A 597 14.18 -19.64 -17.69
CA ARG A 597 15.33 -20.30 -18.31
C ARG A 597 15.37 -20.08 -19.83
N SER A 598 14.24 -20.24 -20.51
CA SER A 598 14.13 -20.05 -21.97
C SER A 598 14.31 -18.60 -22.40
N LEU A 599 13.82 -17.64 -21.60
CA LEU A 599 13.99 -16.21 -21.82
C LEU A 599 15.46 -15.81 -21.72
N VAL A 600 16.13 -16.21 -20.63
CA VAL A 600 17.56 -15.93 -20.40
C VAL A 600 18.42 -16.60 -21.47
N LYS A 601 18.12 -17.86 -21.81
CA LYS A 601 18.77 -18.58 -22.92
C LYS A 601 18.61 -17.86 -24.25
N GLY A 602 17.38 -17.48 -24.62
CA GLY A 602 17.08 -16.79 -25.86
C GLY A 602 17.83 -15.48 -25.96
N TYR A 603 17.97 -14.77 -24.84
CA TYR A 603 18.77 -13.55 -24.78
C TYR A 603 20.27 -13.81 -24.95
N LEU A 604 20.86 -14.72 -24.17
CA LEU A 604 22.31 -14.99 -24.23
C LEU A 604 22.75 -15.57 -25.58
N LYS A 605 21.91 -16.37 -26.23
CA LYS A 605 22.14 -16.84 -27.60
C LYS A 605 22.13 -15.69 -28.61
N ARG A 606 21.23 -14.71 -28.44
CA ARG A 606 21.24 -13.50 -29.28
C ARG A 606 22.53 -12.69 -29.10
N CYS A 607 23.18 -12.77 -27.93
CA CYS A 607 24.48 -12.18 -27.59
C CYS A 607 25.71 -12.98 -28.06
N GLY A 608 25.52 -14.05 -28.84
CA GLY A 608 26.60 -14.87 -29.40
C GLY A 608 27.12 -15.97 -28.48
N ALA A 609 26.57 -16.15 -27.28
CA ALA A 609 26.98 -17.20 -26.34
C ALA A 609 26.39 -18.57 -26.70
N SER A 610 27.17 -19.62 -26.48
CA SER A 610 26.65 -20.98 -26.34
C SER A 610 26.02 -21.12 -24.96
N VAL A 611 24.77 -21.58 -24.88
CA VAL A 611 24.05 -21.70 -23.60
C VAL A 611 23.85 -23.16 -23.24
N VAL A 612 24.29 -23.55 -22.04
CA VAL A 612 24.05 -24.86 -21.43
C VAL A 612 22.98 -24.71 -20.37
N GLU A 613 21.90 -25.48 -20.46
CA GLU A 613 20.80 -25.38 -19.51
C GLU A 613 20.92 -26.40 -18.38
N ALA A 614 20.57 -25.96 -17.17
CA ALA A 614 20.32 -26.79 -16.01
C ALA A 614 18.98 -26.35 -15.39
N ASP A 615 18.22 -27.32 -14.89
CA ASP A 615 16.91 -27.14 -14.26
C ASP A 615 16.98 -27.14 -12.72
N HIS A 616 18.12 -27.53 -12.13
CA HIS A 616 18.34 -27.50 -10.69
C HIS A 616 19.85 -27.55 -10.34
N GLY A 617 20.19 -27.27 -9.06
CA GLY A 617 21.58 -27.21 -8.58
C GLY A 617 22.42 -28.47 -8.83
N ARG A 618 21.86 -29.68 -8.62
CA ARG A 618 22.58 -30.93 -8.93
C ARG A 618 22.90 -31.12 -10.42
N ALA A 619 22.05 -30.61 -11.33
CA ALA A 619 22.28 -30.69 -12.77
C ALA A 619 23.44 -29.77 -13.17
N VAL A 620 23.57 -28.61 -12.50
CA VAL A 620 24.77 -27.77 -12.62
C VAL A 620 26.03 -28.56 -12.29
N LEU A 621 26.06 -29.23 -11.13
CA LEU A 621 27.23 -30.02 -10.71
C LEU A 621 27.53 -31.20 -11.64
N ALA A 622 26.49 -31.88 -12.14
CA ALA A 622 26.64 -32.98 -13.10
C ALA A 622 27.28 -32.50 -14.41
N ARG A 623 26.80 -31.38 -14.97
CA ARG A 623 27.37 -30.79 -16.20
C ARG A 623 28.82 -30.35 -16.03
N LEU A 624 29.18 -29.83 -14.86
CA LEU A 624 30.57 -29.50 -14.53
C LEU A 624 31.44 -30.76 -14.34
N HIS A 625 30.87 -31.89 -13.90
CA HIS A 625 31.58 -33.17 -13.76
C HIS A 625 31.80 -33.87 -15.11
N GLU A 626 30.86 -33.73 -16.05
CA GLU A 626 30.96 -34.22 -17.44
C GLU A 626 32.04 -33.49 -18.27
N GLY A 627 32.69 -32.47 -17.71
CA GLY A 627 33.78 -31.73 -18.35
C GLY A 627 33.31 -30.69 -19.36
N VAL A 628 32.05 -30.24 -19.29
CA VAL A 628 31.53 -29.18 -20.17
C VAL A 628 32.25 -27.87 -19.87
N ALA A 629 32.97 -27.32 -20.86
CA ALA A 629 33.62 -26.02 -20.72
C ALA A 629 32.58 -24.91 -20.51
N VAL A 630 32.64 -24.24 -19.36
CA VAL A 630 31.73 -23.17 -18.94
C VAL A 630 32.55 -21.95 -18.51
N ASP A 631 32.30 -20.81 -19.15
CA ASP A 631 32.96 -19.53 -18.88
C ASP A 631 32.26 -18.71 -17.78
N ALA A 632 30.94 -18.88 -17.61
CA ALA A 632 30.15 -18.25 -16.53
C ALA A 632 28.89 -19.05 -16.22
N ILE A 633 28.38 -18.89 -15.00
CA ILE A 633 27.13 -19.51 -14.54
C ILE A 633 26.14 -18.40 -14.15
N VAL A 634 24.95 -18.42 -14.74
CA VAL A 634 23.80 -17.60 -14.34
C VAL A 634 22.83 -18.52 -13.62
N MET A 635 22.54 -18.27 -12.35
CA MET A 635 21.85 -19.24 -11.50
C MET A 635 20.76 -18.60 -10.65
N ASP A 636 19.56 -19.20 -10.68
CA ASP A 636 18.51 -18.88 -9.74
C ASP A 636 18.93 -19.29 -8.32
N MET A 637 18.65 -18.41 -7.37
CA MET A 637 18.84 -18.68 -5.96
C MET A 637 17.93 -19.78 -5.45
N ASN A 638 16.70 -19.83 -5.95
CA ASN A 638 15.63 -20.67 -5.42
C ASN A 638 15.33 -21.85 -6.34
N MET A 639 16.31 -22.73 -6.53
CA MET A 639 16.09 -24.00 -7.23
C MET A 639 15.72 -25.12 -6.25
N PRO A 640 14.76 -26.00 -6.59
CA PRO A 640 14.35 -27.11 -5.75
C PRO A 640 15.46 -28.16 -5.61
N GLY A 641 15.49 -28.81 -4.44
CA GLY A 641 16.44 -29.87 -4.11
C GLY A 641 17.80 -29.36 -3.65
N MET A 642 18.49 -28.59 -4.50
CA MET A 642 19.76 -27.94 -4.17
C MET A 642 19.71 -26.50 -4.67
N GLY A 643 19.64 -25.56 -3.72
CA GLY A 643 19.50 -24.13 -4.01
C GLY A 643 20.78 -23.50 -4.55
N GLY A 644 20.68 -22.26 -5.05
CA GLY A 644 21.81 -21.56 -5.64
C GLY A 644 22.99 -21.37 -4.67
N VAL A 645 22.72 -21.01 -3.41
CA VAL A 645 23.76 -20.84 -2.37
C VAL A 645 24.57 -22.13 -2.15
N GLU A 646 23.87 -23.25 -1.95
CA GLU A 646 24.47 -24.56 -1.71
C GLU A 646 25.24 -25.06 -2.93
N THR A 647 24.67 -24.87 -4.13
CA THR A 647 25.31 -25.19 -5.40
C THR A 647 26.61 -24.40 -5.56
N THR A 648 26.61 -23.10 -5.27
CA THR A 648 27.82 -22.26 -5.31
C THR A 648 28.85 -22.73 -4.30
N ALA A 649 28.46 -23.01 -3.06
CA ALA A 649 29.41 -23.48 -2.04
C ALA A 649 30.12 -24.77 -2.50
N LEU A 650 29.39 -25.70 -3.10
CA LEU A 650 29.96 -26.94 -3.65
C LEU A 650 30.85 -26.70 -4.88
N ILE A 651 30.53 -25.72 -5.73
CA ILE A 651 31.40 -25.32 -6.84
C ILE A 651 32.71 -24.70 -6.31
N ARG A 652 32.65 -23.86 -5.28
CA ARG A 652 33.82 -23.13 -4.74
C ARG A 652 34.82 -24.03 -4.01
N VAL A 653 34.42 -25.20 -3.54
CA VAL A 653 35.30 -26.18 -2.88
C VAL A 653 36.01 -27.12 -3.87
N ARG A 654 35.70 -27.04 -5.17
CA ARG A 654 36.36 -27.87 -6.20
C ARG A 654 37.85 -27.53 -6.35
N THR A 655 38.63 -28.50 -6.82
CA THR A 655 40.07 -28.37 -7.08
C THR A 655 40.41 -28.09 -8.55
N ASP A 656 39.39 -28.03 -9.41
CA ASP A 656 39.52 -27.79 -10.85
C ASP A 656 39.21 -26.31 -11.23
N PRO A 657 39.42 -25.91 -12.49
CA PRO A 657 39.21 -24.51 -12.90
C PRO A 657 37.79 -23.96 -12.68
N TYR A 658 36.78 -24.84 -12.54
CA TYR A 658 35.39 -24.44 -12.29
C TYR A 658 35.21 -23.76 -10.93
N ALA A 659 36.09 -24.02 -9.97
CA ALA A 659 36.05 -23.36 -8.66
C ALA A 659 36.09 -21.84 -8.75
N ARG A 660 36.70 -21.27 -9.82
CA ARG A 660 36.84 -19.83 -10.01
C ARG A 660 35.87 -19.23 -11.01
N VAL A 661 35.04 -20.03 -11.69
CA VAL A 661 34.12 -19.54 -12.72
C VAL A 661 33.16 -18.50 -12.13
N PRO A 662 32.94 -17.35 -12.79
CA PRO A 662 32.00 -16.34 -12.32
C PRO A 662 30.58 -16.88 -12.20
N ILE A 663 29.93 -16.61 -11.05
CA ILE A 663 28.55 -17.00 -10.78
C ILE A 663 27.72 -15.73 -10.54
N VAL A 664 26.71 -15.50 -11.38
CA VAL A 664 25.73 -14.42 -11.26
C VAL A 664 24.41 -14.99 -10.74
N ALA A 665 23.97 -14.52 -9.58
CA ALA A 665 22.73 -14.94 -8.93
C ALA A 665 21.53 -14.19 -9.49
N LEU A 666 20.43 -14.89 -9.74
CA LEU A 666 19.11 -14.32 -10.02
C LEU A 666 18.22 -14.57 -8.81
N THR A 667 17.73 -13.51 -8.16
CA THR A 667 16.87 -13.59 -6.97
C THR A 667 15.56 -12.85 -7.20
N SER A 668 14.45 -13.37 -6.66
CA SER A 668 13.17 -12.66 -6.58
C SER A 668 13.04 -11.79 -5.31
N GLN A 669 14.04 -11.83 -4.43
CA GLN A 669 14.04 -11.16 -3.14
C GLN A 669 14.98 -9.94 -3.15
N SER A 670 14.51 -8.79 -2.64
CA SER A 670 15.22 -7.50 -2.62
C SER A 670 15.79 -7.15 -1.24
N ASP A 671 15.80 -8.10 -0.31
CA ASP A 671 16.26 -7.98 1.06
C ASP A 671 17.78 -8.12 1.17
N MET A 672 18.39 -7.25 1.99
CA MET A 672 19.85 -7.17 2.15
C MET A 672 20.49 -8.47 2.67
N GLU A 673 19.73 -9.29 3.42
CA GLU A 673 20.21 -10.55 4.00
C GLU A 673 20.34 -11.68 2.96
N ALA A 674 19.47 -11.71 1.95
CA ALA A 674 19.59 -12.65 0.82
C ALA A 674 20.81 -12.30 -0.06
N VAL A 675 21.02 -11.01 -0.33
CA VAL A 675 22.19 -10.52 -1.09
C VAL A 675 23.50 -10.84 -0.36
N GLN A 676 23.55 -10.63 0.96
CA GLN A 676 24.72 -10.97 1.76
C GLN A 676 25.04 -12.48 1.78
N ARG A 677 24.02 -13.34 1.87
CA ARG A 677 24.20 -14.81 1.81
C ARG A 677 24.74 -15.28 0.46
N CYS A 678 24.31 -14.65 -0.65
CA CYS A 678 24.82 -14.95 -1.98
C CYS A 678 26.31 -14.62 -2.11
N LEU A 679 26.71 -13.42 -1.67
CA LEU A 679 28.10 -12.98 -1.72
C LEU A 679 28.99 -13.81 -0.78
N ALA A 680 28.52 -14.13 0.43
CA ALA A 680 29.24 -14.96 1.39
C ALA A 680 29.49 -16.39 0.87
N ALA A 681 28.59 -16.94 0.04
CA ALA A 681 28.77 -18.24 -0.60
C ALA A 681 29.78 -18.23 -1.76
N GLY A 682 30.29 -17.05 -2.15
CA GLY A 682 31.27 -16.88 -3.21
C GLY A 682 30.67 -16.59 -4.58
N MET A 683 29.41 -16.12 -4.66
CA MET A 683 28.84 -15.58 -5.90
C MET A 683 29.42 -14.20 -6.20
N ASN A 684 29.57 -13.89 -7.48
CA ASN A 684 30.28 -12.69 -7.92
C ASN A 684 29.36 -11.47 -8.05
N GLU A 685 28.08 -11.69 -8.36
CA GLU A 685 27.08 -10.62 -8.51
C GLU A 685 25.67 -11.15 -8.27
N VAL A 686 24.74 -10.31 -7.78
CA VAL A 686 23.34 -10.66 -7.50
C VAL A 686 22.41 -9.71 -8.27
N MET A 687 21.41 -10.27 -8.94
CA MET A 687 20.42 -9.54 -9.73
C MET A 687 19.00 -9.87 -9.32
N ILE A 688 18.15 -8.85 -9.27
CA ILE A 688 16.73 -9.00 -8.92
C ILE A 688 15.90 -9.30 -10.18
N LYS A 689 15.04 -10.32 -10.12
CA LYS A 689 14.03 -10.63 -11.14
C LYS A 689 12.87 -9.61 -11.06
N PRO A 690 12.32 -9.11 -12.18
CA PRO A 690 12.60 -9.50 -13.56
C PRO A 690 13.94 -8.96 -14.06
N VAL A 691 14.75 -9.84 -14.63
CA VAL A 691 16.10 -9.49 -15.07
C VAL A 691 16.01 -8.63 -16.32
N GLN A 692 16.47 -7.38 -16.22
CA GLN A 692 16.60 -6.52 -17.38
C GLN A 692 17.76 -6.97 -18.26
N ILE A 693 17.44 -7.17 -19.54
CA ILE A 693 18.31 -7.60 -20.62
C ILE A 693 19.69 -6.91 -20.57
N GLY A 694 19.73 -5.57 -20.62
CA GLY A 694 20.98 -4.81 -20.61
C GLY A 694 21.79 -4.94 -19.29
N SER A 695 21.11 -5.15 -18.17
CA SER A 695 21.76 -5.32 -16.86
C SER A 695 22.52 -6.65 -16.79
N LEU A 696 21.91 -7.74 -17.27
CA LEU A 696 22.53 -9.07 -17.31
C LEU A 696 23.77 -9.09 -18.20
N TYR A 697 23.71 -8.47 -19.38
CA TYR A 697 24.84 -8.36 -20.28
C TYR A 697 26.00 -7.58 -19.65
N ALA A 698 25.72 -6.41 -19.06
CA ALA A 698 26.75 -5.59 -18.43
C ALA A 698 27.47 -6.32 -17.27
N SER A 699 26.73 -7.08 -16.47
CA SER A 699 27.30 -7.94 -15.41
C SER A 699 28.23 -8.99 -15.98
N LEU A 700 27.76 -9.80 -16.93
CA LEU A 700 28.57 -10.87 -17.51
C LEU A 700 29.83 -10.31 -18.20
N SER A 701 29.71 -9.19 -18.92
CA SER A 701 30.85 -8.51 -19.54
C SER A 701 31.89 -8.04 -18.51
N ARG A 702 31.47 -7.46 -17.38
CA ARG A 702 32.39 -7.11 -16.27
C ARG A 702 33.08 -8.34 -15.69
N GLN A 703 32.32 -9.41 -15.45
CA GLN A 703 32.84 -10.64 -14.85
C GLN A 703 33.85 -11.33 -15.78
N PHE A 704 33.62 -11.34 -17.09
CA PHE A 704 34.60 -11.87 -18.06
C PHE A 704 35.88 -11.04 -18.12
N ALA A 705 35.79 -9.71 -18.03
CA ALA A 705 36.96 -8.85 -17.96
C ALA A 705 37.79 -9.10 -16.69
N GLN A 706 37.14 -9.19 -15.53
CA GLN A 706 37.78 -9.43 -14.24
C GLN A 706 38.41 -10.83 -14.14
N TYR A 707 37.71 -11.87 -14.63
CA TYR A 707 38.23 -13.24 -14.67
C TYR A 707 39.47 -13.36 -15.57
N ARG A 708 39.52 -12.60 -16.68
CA ARG A 708 40.67 -12.56 -17.59
C ARG A 708 41.89 -11.87 -16.95
N VAL A 709 41.68 -10.85 -16.12
CA VAL A 709 42.74 -10.17 -15.35
C VAL A 709 43.24 -11.07 -14.21
N ALA A 710 42.34 -11.77 -13.50
CA ALA A 710 42.69 -12.63 -12.37
C ALA A 710 43.42 -13.94 -12.78
N ASN A 711 43.23 -14.41 -14.02
CA ASN A 711 43.90 -15.60 -14.57
C ASN A 711 45.03 -15.26 -15.55
N ALA A 712 45.44 -13.99 -15.66
CA ALA A 712 46.70 -13.65 -16.30
C ALA A 712 47.87 -14.15 -15.42
N PRO A 713 48.92 -14.77 -15.99
CA PRO A 713 50.02 -15.27 -15.19
C PRO A 713 50.81 -14.11 -14.57
N GLY A 714 50.55 -13.82 -13.29
CA GLY A 714 51.42 -13.03 -12.41
C GLY A 714 50.83 -11.75 -11.84
N ARG A 715 50.22 -11.83 -10.64
CA ARG A 715 50.49 -11.04 -9.41
C ARG A 715 49.29 -11.13 -8.44
N VAL A 716 49.58 -11.47 -7.19
CA VAL A 716 48.64 -11.61 -6.07
C VAL A 716 48.86 -10.46 -5.09
N GLU A 717 47.79 -9.77 -4.66
CA GLU A 717 47.57 -9.31 -3.27
C GLU A 717 46.12 -8.80 -3.04
N PRO A 718 45.42 -9.16 -1.95
CA PRO A 718 44.10 -8.61 -1.61
C PRO A 718 44.13 -7.60 -0.42
N ALA A 719 43.21 -6.62 -0.43
CA ALA A 719 42.98 -5.64 0.64
C ALA A 719 41.61 -5.86 1.35
N PRO A 720 41.41 -5.41 2.61
CA PRO A 720 40.31 -5.85 3.49
C PRO A 720 39.04 -4.94 3.51
N LEU A 721 37.91 -5.53 3.94
CA LEU A 721 36.53 -4.99 4.04
C LEU A 721 36.23 -4.22 5.35
N PRO A 722 35.21 -3.31 5.39
CA PRO A 722 34.62 -2.79 6.64
C PRO A 722 33.16 -3.24 6.94
N GLU A 723 32.82 -3.22 8.23
CA GLU A 723 31.64 -3.79 8.94
C GLU A 723 30.32 -2.98 8.88
N ALA A 724 29.20 -3.63 9.27
CA ALA A 724 27.79 -3.18 9.22
C ALA A 724 27.16 -2.84 10.59
N SER A 725 26.03 -2.09 10.62
CA SER A 725 25.16 -1.89 11.80
C SER A 725 23.66 -1.74 11.42
N ALA A 726 22.74 -2.14 12.30
CA ALA A 726 21.33 -2.53 12.05
C ALA A 726 20.24 -1.73 12.84
N ALA A 727 18.97 -1.73 12.37
CA ALA A 727 17.75 -1.29 13.12
C ALA A 727 16.42 -1.94 12.62
N ARG A 728 15.38 -2.10 13.49
CA ARG A 728 14.11 -2.92 13.37
C ARG A 728 12.75 -2.12 13.24
N PRO A 729 11.60 -2.67 12.69
CA PRO A 729 10.24 -2.03 12.58
C PRO A 729 8.95 -2.79 13.13
N VAL A 730 7.72 -2.21 13.00
CA VAL A 730 6.36 -2.47 13.66
C VAL A 730 5.17 -2.83 12.67
N PRO A 731 4.00 -3.47 13.05
CA PRO A 731 3.02 -4.20 12.16
C PRO A 731 1.65 -3.55 11.76
N LEU A 732 0.86 -4.17 10.81
CA LEU A 732 -0.31 -3.60 10.08
C LEU A 732 -1.62 -4.43 9.88
N LYS A 733 -2.68 -3.84 9.25
CA LYS A 733 -4.07 -4.36 9.11
C LYS A 733 -4.35 -5.17 7.80
N GLU A 734 -4.98 -6.35 7.93
CA GLU A 734 -5.45 -7.26 6.83
C GLU A 734 -6.40 -6.64 5.75
N GLY A 735 -6.01 -6.81 4.47
CA GLY A 735 -6.67 -6.33 3.24
C GLY A 735 -7.67 -7.30 2.56
N PRO A 736 -7.88 -7.20 1.23
CA PRO A 736 -8.86 -7.99 0.46
C PRO A 736 -8.51 -9.47 0.46
N LEU A 737 -9.53 -10.35 0.43
CA LEU A 737 -9.30 -11.79 0.55
C LEU A 737 -8.52 -12.35 -0.65
N LEU A 738 -8.89 -11.95 -1.87
CA LEU A 738 -8.25 -12.31 -3.13
C LEU A 738 -7.69 -11.09 -3.86
N ASP A 739 -6.70 -11.31 -4.74
CA ASP A 739 -6.13 -10.30 -5.62
C ASP A 739 -6.77 -10.43 -7.01
N GLU A 740 -7.91 -9.78 -7.18
CA GLU A 740 -8.70 -9.90 -8.41
C GLU A 740 -7.96 -9.39 -9.66
N LYS A 741 -7.04 -8.44 -9.53
CA LYS A 741 -6.23 -7.97 -10.68
C LYS A 741 -5.22 -9.00 -11.12
N HIS A 742 -4.49 -9.57 -10.16
CA HIS A 742 -3.56 -10.66 -10.41
C HIS A 742 -4.30 -11.89 -10.97
N LEU A 743 -5.49 -12.21 -10.42
CA LEU A 743 -6.33 -13.28 -10.97
C LEU A 743 -6.78 -13.00 -12.41
N GLN A 744 -7.09 -11.75 -12.78
CA GLN A 744 -7.42 -11.36 -14.15
C GLN A 744 -6.21 -11.42 -15.10
N GLU A 745 -5.02 -11.10 -14.64
CA GLU A 745 -3.78 -11.31 -15.40
C GLU A 745 -3.53 -12.80 -15.64
N LEU A 746 -3.78 -13.65 -14.63
CA LEU A 746 -3.73 -15.10 -14.78
C LEU A 746 -4.79 -15.63 -15.76
N VAL A 747 -5.99 -15.03 -15.82
CA VAL A 747 -7.00 -15.33 -16.87
C VAL A 747 -6.45 -14.97 -18.25
N ALA A 748 -5.90 -13.76 -18.41
CA ALA A 748 -5.45 -13.23 -19.69
C ALA A 748 -4.26 -14.01 -20.28
N LEU A 749 -3.52 -14.71 -19.43
CA LEU A 749 -2.40 -15.57 -19.78
C LEU A 749 -2.79 -17.06 -19.89
N ASP A 750 -4.09 -17.40 -19.74
CA ASP A 750 -4.64 -18.76 -19.76
C ASP A 750 -4.07 -19.71 -18.67
N LEU A 751 -3.70 -19.15 -17.51
CA LEU A 751 -3.06 -19.85 -16.39
C LEU A 751 -4.05 -20.27 -15.27
N LEU A 752 -5.36 -20.17 -15.52
CA LEU A 752 -6.41 -20.74 -14.67
C LEU A 752 -6.74 -22.16 -15.15
N ASP A 753 -5.81 -23.08 -14.87
CA ASP A 753 -5.90 -24.50 -15.17
C ASP A 753 -5.85 -25.37 -13.88
N GLN A 754 -5.58 -26.67 -14.03
CA GLN A 754 -5.56 -27.59 -12.89
C GLN A 754 -4.45 -27.29 -11.87
N THR A 755 -3.39 -26.59 -12.26
CA THR A 755 -2.31 -26.17 -11.34
C THR A 755 -2.78 -25.08 -10.37
N PHE A 756 -3.66 -24.19 -10.81
CA PHE A 756 -4.30 -23.20 -9.95
C PHE A 756 -5.18 -23.85 -8.87
N LEU A 757 -5.96 -24.88 -9.24
CA LEU A 757 -6.77 -25.66 -8.29
C LEU A 757 -5.90 -26.42 -7.28
N ASN A 758 -4.80 -27.03 -7.72
CA ASN A 758 -3.84 -27.69 -6.84
C ASN A 758 -3.20 -26.69 -5.85
N GLY A 759 -2.94 -25.45 -6.29
CA GLY A 759 -2.44 -24.38 -5.42
C GLY A 759 -3.42 -24.00 -4.31
N ILE A 760 -4.73 -24.05 -4.59
CA ILE A 760 -5.77 -23.82 -3.56
C ILE A 760 -5.75 -24.93 -2.51
N ASP A 761 -5.69 -26.19 -2.93
CA ASP A 761 -5.65 -27.34 -2.01
C ASP A 761 -4.36 -27.34 -1.16
N GLN A 762 -3.24 -26.90 -1.75
CA GLN A 762 -1.96 -26.76 -1.07
C GLN A 762 -1.99 -25.71 0.05
N ILE A 763 -2.79 -24.65 -0.06
CA ILE A 763 -3.00 -23.68 1.02
C ILE A 763 -3.64 -24.35 2.24
N SER A 764 -4.70 -25.14 2.05
CA SER A 764 -5.39 -25.81 3.16
C SER A 764 -4.51 -26.85 3.85
N LEU A 765 -3.76 -27.65 3.08
CA LEU A 765 -2.86 -28.68 3.62
C LEU A 765 -1.67 -28.07 4.39
N THR A 766 -1.14 -26.95 3.92
CA THR A 766 -0.01 -26.26 4.56
C THR A 766 -0.42 -25.61 5.88
N VAL A 767 -1.64 -25.07 5.96
CA VAL A 767 -2.19 -24.51 7.22
C VAL A 767 -2.44 -25.58 8.28
N ALA A 768 -2.90 -26.77 7.89
CA ALA A 768 -3.06 -27.88 8.82
C ALA A 768 -1.70 -28.33 9.40
N ARG A 769 -0.65 -28.42 8.57
CA ARG A 769 0.72 -28.73 9.01
C ARG A 769 1.29 -27.66 9.94
N LEU A 770 1.06 -26.38 9.61
CA LEU A 770 1.48 -25.25 10.43
C LEU A 770 0.90 -25.34 11.85
N ALA A 771 -0.36 -25.74 12.02
CA ALA A 771 -0.96 -25.89 13.35
C ALA A 771 -0.30 -26.99 14.20
N VAL A 772 0.10 -28.10 13.58
CA VAL A 772 0.80 -29.21 14.25
C VAL A 772 2.21 -28.79 14.69
N SER A 773 2.96 -28.09 13.82
CA SER A 773 4.32 -27.62 14.12
C SER A 773 4.35 -26.60 15.28
N VAL A 774 3.33 -25.73 15.35
CA VAL A 774 3.19 -24.75 16.44
C VAL A 774 2.84 -25.44 17.76
N ALA A 775 1.95 -26.44 17.76
CA ALA A 775 1.60 -27.20 18.96
C ALA A 775 2.80 -27.97 19.55
N ALA A 776 3.70 -28.45 18.69
CA ALA A 776 4.96 -29.09 19.09
C ALA A 776 6.07 -28.11 19.53
N ARG A 777 5.82 -26.78 19.46
CA ARG A 777 6.81 -25.71 19.67
C ARG A 777 8.08 -25.86 18.81
N ASP A 778 7.95 -26.44 17.61
CA ASP A 778 9.04 -26.59 16.65
C ASP A 778 9.08 -25.37 15.72
N LEU A 779 10.01 -24.46 16.03
CA LEU A 779 10.17 -23.20 15.31
C LEU A 779 10.69 -23.41 13.87
N ALA A 780 11.54 -24.42 13.64
CA ALA A 780 12.10 -24.70 12.32
C ALA A 780 11.02 -25.21 11.35
N SER A 781 10.17 -26.12 11.82
CA SER A 781 9.03 -26.61 11.03
C SER A 781 7.94 -25.54 10.85
N THR A 782 7.75 -24.67 11.85
CA THR A 782 6.83 -23.52 11.75
C THR A 782 7.29 -22.51 10.70
N HIS A 783 8.59 -22.22 10.66
CA HIS A 783 9.21 -21.37 9.66
C HIS A 783 9.00 -21.93 8.24
N GLY A 784 9.27 -23.22 8.03
CA GLY A 784 9.07 -23.89 6.74
C GLY A 784 7.61 -23.84 6.25
N ALA A 785 6.64 -24.07 7.13
CA ALA A 785 5.22 -24.01 6.78
C ALA A 785 4.74 -22.59 6.46
N LEU A 786 5.23 -21.55 7.14
CA LEU A 786 4.92 -20.15 6.81
C LEU A 786 5.55 -19.70 5.49
N HIS A 787 6.76 -20.19 5.16
CA HIS A 787 7.44 -19.86 3.90
C HIS A 787 6.65 -20.39 2.69
N ILE A 788 6.22 -21.65 2.75
CA ILE A 788 5.40 -22.27 1.69
C ILE A 788 4.06 -21.55 1.56
N LEU A 789 3.43 -21.21 2.69
CA LEU A 789 2.15 -20.52 2.69
C LEU A 789 2.25 -19.11 2.11
N LEU A 790 3.37 -18.41 2.32
CA LEU A 790 3.63 -17.09 1.76
C LEU A 790 3.71 -17.13 0.23
N GLY A 791 4.45 -18.09 -0.33
CA GLY A 791 4.62 -18.23 -1.78
C GLY A 791 3.33 -18.62 -2.49
N VAL A 792 2.69 -19.71 -2.04
CA VAL A 792 1.47 -20.22 -2.70
C VAL A 792 0.34 -19.20 -2.66
N SER A 793 0.14 -18.52 -1.52
CA SER A 793 -0.92 -17.51 -1.40
C SER A 793 -0.70 -16.25 -2.25
N GLY A 794 0.55 -15.90 -2.57
CA GLY A 794 0.87 -14.79 -3.48
C GLY A 794 0.59 -15.17 -4.94
N ASN A 795 1.07 -16.34 -5.36
CA ASN A 795 1.00 -16.78 -6.76
C ASN A 795 -0.43 -17.01 -7.25
N ILE A 796 -1.32 -17.57 -6.41
CA ILE A 796 -2.72 -17.82 -6.78
C ILE A 796 -3.65 -16.68 -6.38
N GLY A 797 -3.11 -15.55 -5.94
CA GLY A 797 -3.91 -14.37 -5.62
C GLY A 797 -4.76 -14.49 -4.34
N ALA A 798 -4.36 -15.27 -3.32
CA ALA A 798 -4.96 -15.28 -1.99
C ALA A 798 -4.43 -14.09 -1.13
N LYS A 799 -4.69 -12.87 -1.60
CA LYS A 799 -4.10 -11.61 -1.12
C LYS A 799 -4.08 -11.41 0.39
N ALA A 800 -5.21 -11.64 1.09
CA ALA A 800 -5.25 -11.40 2.55
C ALA A 800 -4.38 -12.39 3.30
N LEU A 801 -4.38 -13.66 2.88
CA LEU A 801 -3.54 -14.68 3.46
C LEU A 801 -2.07 -14.37 3.20
N HIS A 802 -1.72 -14.00 1.96
CA HIS A 802 -0.35 -13.62 1.58
C HIS A 802 0.17 -12.44 2.40
N GLN A 803 -0.60 -11.37 2.51
CA GLN A 803 -0.22 -10.18 3.27
C GLN A 803 -0.03 -10.47 4.76
N PHE A 804 -0.93 -11.28 5.35
CA PHE A 804 -0.84 -11.59 6.77
C PHE A 804 0.34 -12.51 7.09
N VAL A 805 0.60 -13.52 6.26
CA VAL A 805 1.78 -14.37 6.41
C VAL A 805 3.05 -13.53 6.23
N ARG A 806 3.11 -12.64 5.24
CA ARG A 806 4.27 -11.76 4.96
C ARG A 806 4.64 -10.87 6.15
N GLN A 807 3.65 -10.48 6.95
CA GLN A 807 3.85 -9.62 8.11
C GLN A 807 4.52 -10.35 9.27
N ILE A 808 4.09 -11.57 9.58
CA ILE A 808 4.61 -12.31 10.74
C ILE A 808 5.87 -13.11 10.42
N TYR A 809 6.11 -13.36 9.12
CA TYR A 809 7.21 -14.17 8.62
C TYR A 809 8.61 -13.69 9.05
N PRO A 810 8.96 -12.38 8.99
CA PRO A 810 10.31 -11.91 9.33
C PRO A 810 10.76 -12.25 10.76
N ARG A 811 9.85 -12.29 11.73
CA ARG A 811 10.22 -12.58 13.13
C ARG A 811 10.54 -14.06 13.37
N VAL A 812 9.82 -14.95 12.69
CA VAL A 812 10.07 -16.40 12.75
C VAL A 812 11.42 -16.74 12.09
N VAL A 813 11.80 -15.99 11.06
CA VAL A 813 13.12 -16.06 10.43
C VAL A 813 14.22 -15.64 11.40
N GLU A 814 13.99 -14.61 12.21
CA GLU A 814 14.90 -14.14 13.27
C GLU A 814 14.96 -15.07 14.51
N GLY A 815 14.32 -16.24 14.48
CA GLY A 815 14.33 -17.20 15.59
C GLY A 815 13.37 -16.85 16.74
N GLU A 816 12.50 -15.86 16.55
CA GLU A 816 11.51 -15.44 17.54
C GLU A 816 10.09 -15.90 17.14
N TRP A 817 9.28 -16.36 18.11
CA TRP A 817 7.86 -16.62 17.83
C TRP A 817 7.13 -15.32 17.47
N PRO A 818 6.11 -15.36 16.58
CA PRO A 818 5.36 -14.15 16.25
C PRO A 818 4.73 -13.54 17.50
N VAL A 819 4.77 -12.21 17.57
CA VAL A 819 4.36 -11.47 18.78
C VAL A 819 2.85 -11.39 18.93
N GLU A 820 2.08 -11.57 17.85
CA GLU A 820 0.62 -11.64 17.93
C GLU A 820 0.15 -13.03 18.37
N ALA A 821 -0.27 -13.21 19.64
CA ALA A 821 -0.67 -14.52 20.19
C ALA A 821 -1.70 -15.33 19.37
N ASP A 822 -2.53 -14.67 18.56
CA ASP A 822 -3.60 -15.30 17.75
C ASP A 822 -3.21 -15.53 16.27
N TRP A 823 -1.93 -15.38 15.92
CA TRP A 823 -1.44 -15.41 14.53
C TRP A 823 -1.81 -16.71 13.77
N LEU A 824 -1.73 -17.85 14.44
CA LEU A 824 -2.03 -19.16 13.84
C LEU A 824 -3.52 -19.32 13.52
N ALA A 825 -4.39 -18.95 14.49
CA ALA A 825 -5.84 -18.97 14.30
C ALA A 825 -6.28 -18.08 13.15
N ARG A 826 -5.53 -17.00 12.92
CA ARG A 826 -5.79 -16.00 11.90
C ARG A 826 -5.39 -16.46 10.51
N ILE A 827 -4.25 -17.15 10.39
CA ILE A 827 -3.90 -17.88 9.16
C ILE A 827 -4.94 -18.95 8.82
N GLY A 828 -5.40 -19.72 9.82
CA GLY A 828 -6.48 -20.69 9.66
C GLY A 828 -7.76 -20.07 9.11
N SER A 829 -8.16 -18.93 9.67
CA SER A 829 -9.36 -18.20 9.25
C SER A 829 -9.24 -17.64 7.83
N LEU A 830 -8.08 -17.12 7.45
CA LEU A 830 -7.86 -16.55 6.12
C LEU A 830 -7.80 -17.64 5.04
N SER A 831 -7.12 -18.75 5.31
CA SER A 831 -7.06 -19.91 4.40
C SER A 831 -8.44 -20.50 4.12
N ASN A 832 -9.23 -20.78 5.17
CA ASN A 832 -10.58 -21.34 5.03
C ASN A 832 -11.56 -20.42 4.28
N ARG A 833 -11.24 -19.14 4.14
CA ARG A 833 -12.05 -18.18 3.39
C ARG A 833 -11.49 -17.98 1.98
N SER A 834 -10.17 -17.90 1.82
CA SER A 834 -9.52 -17.68 0.52
C SER A 834 -9.70 -18.86 -0.43
N ALA A 835 -9.62 -20.10 0.07
CA ALA A 835 -9.73 -21.30 -0.77
C ALA A 835 -11.08 -21.42 -1.52
N PRO A 836 -12.25 -21.37 -0.86
CA PRO A 836 -13.54 -21.44 -1.57
C PRO A 836 -13.80 -20.21 -2.46
N ALA A 837 -13.26 -19.04 -2.09
CA ALA A 837 -13.38 -17.85 -2.92
C ALA A 837 -12.59 -17.98 -4.24
N LEU A 838 -11.40 -18.59 -4.21
CA LEU A 838 -10.59 -18.82 -5.41
C LEU A 838 -11.21 -19.89 -6.31
N GLN A 839 -11.79 -20.95 -5.73
CA GLN A 839 -12.52 -21.98 -6.49
C GLN A 839 -13.76 -21.39 -7.18
N ALA A 840 -14.51 -20.53 -6.49
CA ALA A 840 -15.66 -19.84 -7.08
C ALA A 840 -15.24 -18.92 -8.23
N TYR A 841 -14.10 -18.22 -8.10
CA TYR A 841 -13.55 -17.38 -9.15
C TYR A 841 -13.14 -18.20 -10.38
N PHE A 842 -12.41 -19.31 -10.18
CA PHE A 842 -12.02 -20.24 -11.24
C PHE A 842 -13.24 -20.78 -12.02
N ALA A 843 -14.28 -21.23 -11.32
CA ALA A 843 -15.49 -21.74 -11.95
C ALA A 843 -16.24 -20.67 -12.76
N SER A 844 -16.18 -19.40 -12.32
CA SER A 844 -16.86 -18.30 -13.01
C SER A 844 -16.23 -17.92 -14.35
N VAL A 845 -14.92 -18.14 -14.51
CA VAL A 845 -14.19 -17.79 -15.74
C VAL A 845 -14.29 -18.89 -16.81
N LYS A 846 -14.39 -20.17 -16.40
CA LYS A 846 -14.45 -21.33 -17.31
C LYS A 846 -15.85 -21.68 -17.85
N ALA A 847 -16.89 -20.88 -17.56
CA ALA A 847 -18.24 -21.14 -18.10
C ALA A 847 -18.33 -20.83 -19.62
N PRO A 848 -19.02 -21.63 -20.47
CA PRO A 848 -18.84 -21.62 -21.94
C PRO A 848 -19.48 -20.43 -22.68
N ARG A 849 -18.86 -20.08 -23.79
CA ARG A 849 -19.19 -19.01 -24.77
C ARG A 849 -20.09 -19.54 -25.93
N ASP A 850 -21.10 -20.36 -25.64
CA ASP A 850 -22.08 -20.82 -26.64
C ASP A 850 -23.24 -19.82 -26.77
N HIS A 851 -23.20 -18.88 -27.74
CA HIS A 851 -24.40 -18.27 -28.37
C HIS A 851 -24.17 -17.13 -29.40
N ARG A 852 -22.97 -16.91 -29.98
CA ARG A 852 -22.79 -15.82 -30.98
C ARG A 852 -22.54 -16.21 -32.44
N ASP A 853 -22.36 -17.50 -32.77
CA ASP A 853 -22.18 -17.94 -34.16
C ASP A 853 -23.40 -18.68 -34.76
N ALA A 854 -24.62 -18.50 -34.21
CA ALA A 854 -25.82 -19.20 -34.69
C ALA A 854 -27.01 -18.31 -35.12
N ILE A 855 -26.83 -17.00 -35.30
CA ILE A 855 -27.88 -16.13 -35.88
C ILE A 855 -27.24 -15.11 -36.83
N ASN A 856 -26.78 -15.61 -37.97
CA ASN A 856 -26.86 -14.95 -39.27
C ASN A 856 -27.08 -16.08 -40.30
N ASP A 857 -28.25 -16.69 -40.17
CA ASP A 857 -29.11 -17.17 -41.27
C ASP A 857 -30.51 -16.58 -41.03
#